data_AF-A0A292RX40-F1
#
_entry.id   AF-A0A292RX40-F1
#
_cell.length_a   1.000
_cell.length_b   1.000
_cell.length_c   1.000
_cell.angle_alpha   90.00
_cell.angle_beta   90.00
_cell.angle_gamma   90.00
#
_symmetry.space_group_name_H-M   'P 1'
#
loop_
_entity.id
_entity.type
_entity.pdbx_description
1 polymer ?
#
loop_
_entity_poly.entity_id
_entity_poly.type
_entity_poly.pdbx_seq_one_letter_code
_entity_poly.pdbx_strand_id
1 'polypeptide(L)'
;MKKKLITLLSLSLITANMAFAEYAFVDSSDFTGDAFFTPPALEEKQEEAKKANDFGRTPTLPPIKKLRIKIKKAIKERDARKYELAPTAEQEDVYAAGAETSEYASKDLVDDFDETIMPDGFEADEEAVVENANKKRFFHRKSKAVKNVKSPEEEDNIILDCENVDYDSDNYCVVATGNANVNFVKQGTNVLADKITYDRMNNTIKAEGNVRIIKNGQTITGEYIFVDMNEENALIEKPIAQTATIEIKSQKGYVYGDKIVQENGSVTVNQSFPIQFRSLNNGPWISRMMTPKDETLTEDMEKGRIRVKVKDIKITQRGDLEVIDLKGTSIFRGDRKIFKLPPAKVYTNKNFDFVDTSSWEIGSFRGLGMYLGPGHVFEIPGGSILKVMPILNYNHGIGIGGIARYMNASNWTQASYGTADSTFMIRGKQKLDDHVYLQYVMNDYSREWFLGRRRAKYGAALVYENGYSKKDFLLKGQTSSFAHRFDFGFYQDIDEDSSYKELGGSELATTRTRYMAQVNQNFYTRKNEDKQTEFTFGVVGQLSAALYGTGDTQIIGRLGPVVHTQYKRWMQDIGYFQSVYEDNSPIPVFDAYRYGKSNFYVREYIRLNKYVTLSWFGSFNLSNDSPNHRQLQENTFYISFGPEDVKFSIGYDVERDTTRFLVEVMMDAKGTKVDYDRLEIKQDKKAKKKEEIKEEEDTDFQQANKAPVLQHAQVENIKTTEDVL
;
A
#
# COMPACT_ATOMS: atom_id res chain seq x y z
N MET A 1 27.97 22.68 22.25
CA MET A 1 27.26 22.01 21.13
C MET A 1 26.52 20.73 21.52
N LYS A 2 27.17 19.63 21.93
CA LYS A 2 26.57 18.27 22.04
C LYS A 2 25.12 18.17 22.58
N LYS A 3 24.74 18.85 23.68
CA LYS A 3 23.36 18.84 24.20
C LYS A 3 22.31 19.43 23.23
N LYS A 4 22.60 20.56 22.57
CA LYS A 4 21.65 21.19 21.61
C LYS A 4 21.39 20.30 20.39
N LEU A 5 22.42 19.59 19.90
CA LEU A 5 22.26 18.63 18.79
C LEU A 5 21.35 17.45 19.18
N ILE A 6 21.46 16.93 20.41
CA ILE A 6 20.58 15.89 20.94
C ILE A 6 19.14 16.42 21.14
N THR A 7 18.99 17.70 21.49
CA THR A 7 17.66 18.36 21.57
C THR A 7 17.02 18.45 20.18
N LEU A 8 17.80 18.81 19.16
CA LEU A 8 17.35 18.82 17.76
C LEU A 8 16.97 17.42 17.29
N LEU A 9 17.79 16.39 17.61
CA LEU A 9 17.53 14.99 17.26
C LEU A 9 16.32 14.39 18.00
N SER A 10 15.95 14.92 19.17
CA SER A 10 14.75 14.48 19.90
C SER A 10 13.48 15.15 19.40
N LEU A 11 13.54 16.42 18.98
CA LEU A 11 12.51 17.04 18.14
C LEU A 11 12.37 16.31 16.79
N SER A 12 13.48 15.87 16.19
CA SER A 12 13.48 15.12 14.93
C SER A 12 12.88 13.71 15.11
N LEU A 13 13.21 12.99 16.18
CA LEU A 13 12.58 11.70 16.51
C LEU A 13 11.12 11.84 16.94
N ILE A 14 10.70 12.98 17.50
CA ILE A 14 9.28 13.29 17.66
C ILE A 14 8.66 13.44 16.25
N THR A 15 9.18 14.31 15.39
CA THR A 15 8.69 14.49 14.00
C THR A 15 8.76 13.24 13.11
N ALA A 16 9.60 12.25 13.39
CA ALA A 16 9.55 10.95 12.72
C ALA A 16 8.20 10.25 12.92
N ASN A 17 7.68 10.24 14.15
CA ASN A 17 6.34 9.70 14.46
C ASN A 17 5.22 10.48 13.77
N MET A 18 5.45 11.78 13.56
CA MET A 18 4.55 12.73 12.90
C MET A 18 4.61 12.61 11.37
N ALA A 19 5.63 11.93 10.84
CA ALA A 19 5.86 11.73 9.41
C ALA A 19 5.22 10.45 8.89
N PHE A 20 5.26 9.36 9.69
CA PHE A 20 4.44 8.15 9.48
C PHE A 20 2.92 8.44 9.46
N ALA A 21 2.49 9.69 9.66
CA ALA A 21 1.10 10.14 9.64
C ALA A 21 0.46 10.26 8.23
N GLU A 22 1.27 10.32 7.16
CA GLU A 22 0.79 10.70 5.82
C GLU A 22 1.00 9.66 4.71
N TYR A 23 1.55 8.48 5.02
CA TYR A 23 1.95 7.50 4.00
C TYR A 23 0.76 6.72 3.44
N ALA A 24 -0.10 7.38 2.65
CA ALA A 24 -1.26 6.74 2.01
C ALA A 24 -1.76 7.53 0.78
N PHE A 25 -1.76 6.91 -0.40
CA PHE A 25 -2.45 7.33 -1.65
C PHE A 25 -2.10 8.70 -2.29
N VAL A 26 -1.59 9.67 -1.53
CA VAL A 26 -1.40 11.06 -1.98
C VAL A 26 -0.06 11.24 -2.69
N ASP A 27 -0.11 11.83 -3.88
CA ASP A 27 1.07 12.37 -4.55
C ASP A 27 1.51 13.67 -3.89
N SER A 28 2.82 13.92 -3.85
CA SER A 28 3.42 14.99 -3.07
C SER A 28 2.78 16.38 -3.25
N SER A 29 2.70 17.13 -2.16
CA SER A 29 2.28 18.53 -2.12
C SER A 29 3.29 19.44 -2.78
N ASP A 30 3.19 19.50 -4.11
CA ASP A 30 3.95 20.42 -4.93
C ASP A 30 3.51 21.89 -4.78
N PHE A 31 3.77 22.46 -3.60
CA PHE A 31 3.72 23.91 -3.40
C PHE A 31 4.95 24.62 -3.96
N THR A 32 6.03 23.91 -4.31
CA THR A 32 7.25 24.50 -4.89
C THR A 32 7.09 24.84 -6.35
N GLY A 33 6.44 23.97 -7.14
CA GLY A 33 6.67 23.88 -8.59
C GLY A 33 7.64 22.75 -8.97
N ASP A 34 8.14 21.96 -8.01
CA ASP A 34 9.02 20.83 -8.29
C ASP A 34 8.39 19.78 -9.20
N ALA A 35 7.07 19.61 -9.25
CA ALA A 35 6.42 18.70 -10.21
C ALA A 35 6.42 19.26 -11.63
N PHE A 36 6.58 20.57 -11.80
CA PHE A 36 6.85 21.21 -13.09
C PHE A 36 8.27 20.89 -13.58
N PHE A 37 9.26 20.80 -12.67
CA PHE A 37 10.68 20.69 -13.02
C PHE A 37 11.33 19.32 -12.76
N THR A 38 10.69 18.42 -12.02
CA THR A 38 11.08 17.00 -11.96
C THR A 38 10.43 16.25 -13.12
N PRO A 39 11.17 15.36 -13.82
CA PRO A 39 10.49 14.22 -14.40
C PRO A 39 9.87 13.41 -13.26
N PRO A 40 8.59 13.01 -13.34
CA PRO A 40 8.01 12.14 -12.32
C PRO A 40 8.85 10.86 -12.24
N ALA A 41 9.07 10.37 -11.01
CA ALA A 41 10.00 9.31 -10.67
C ALA A 41 9.59 7.91 -11.20
N LEU A 42 9.43 7.77 -12.51
CA LEU A 42 8.85 6.58 -13.17
C LEU A 42 9.81 5.39 -13.17
N GLU A 43 11.12 5.62 -13.32
CA GLU A 43 12.12 4.55 -13.19
C GLU A 43 12.16 4.02 -11.74
N GLU A 44 12.20 4.92 -10.76
CA GLU A 44 12.19 4.58 -9.33
C GLU A 44 10.87 3.89 -8.93
N LYS A 45 9.70 4.44 -9.26
CA LYS A 45 8.38 3.82 -9.01
C LYS A 45 8.22 2.44 -9.67
N GLN A 46 8.81 2.22 -10.84
CA GLN A 46 8.77 0.90 -11.50
C GLN A 46 9.75 -0.10 -10.88
N GLU A 47 10.91 0.33 -10.37
CA GLU A 47 11.77 -0.52 -9.57
C GLU A 47 11.18 -0.82 -8.19
N GLU A 48 10.51 0.15 -7.54
CA GLU A 48 9.78 -0.02 -6.29
C GLU A 48 8.62 -1.02 -6.43
N ALA A 49 7.81 -0.88 -7.48
CA ALA A 49 6.72 -1.82 -7.76
C ALA A 49 7.22 -3.25 -7.99
N LYS A 50 8.36 -3.41 -8.68
CA LYS A 50 9.02 -4.72 -8.85
C LYS A 50 9.50 -5.27 -7.52
N LYS A 51 10.30 -4.49 -6.77
CA LYS A 51 10.82 -4.89 -5.44
C LYS A 51 9.68 -5.23 -4.46
N ALA A 52 8.57 -4.49 -4.48
CA ALA A 52 7.40 -4.78 -3.66
C ALA A 52 6.73 -6.12 -4.03
N ASN A 53 6.60 -6.41 -5.34
CA ASN A 53 6.12 -7.71 -5.82
C ASN A 53 7.09 -8.85 -5.49
N ASP A 54 8.41 -8.64 -5.57
CA ASP A 54 9.44 -9.62 -5.16
C ASP A 54 9.32 -9.98 -3.67
N PHE A 55 8.85 -9.06 -2.82
CA PHE A 55 8.51 -9.30 -1.41
C PHE A 55 7.07 -9.80 -1.19
N GLY A 56 6.36 -10.21 -2.25
CA GLY A 56 5.01 -10.78 -2.18
C GLY A 56 3.90 -9.79 -1.79
N ARG A 57 4.14 -8.48 -1.86
CA ARG A 57 3.19 -7.45 -1.43
C ARG A 57 2.29 -6.99 -2.57
N THR A 58 1.07 -7.52 -2.63
CA THR A 58 0.02 -6.98 -3.50
C THR A 58 -0.75 -5.84 -2.82
N PRO A 59 -0.81 -4.62 -3.38
CA PRO A 59 -1.62 -3.52 -2.84
C PRO A 59 -3.10 -3.89 -2.70
N THR A 60 -3.83 -3.26 -1.77
CA THR A 60 -5.27 -3.53 -1.66
C THR A 60 -6.00 -3.08 -2.92
N LEU A 61 -6.63 -4.03 -3.61
CA LEU A 61 -7.36 -3.77 -4.85
C LEU A 61 -8.39 -2.63 -4.68
N PRO A 62 -8.35 -1.58 -5.52
CA PRO A 62 -9.36 -0.51 -5.54
C PRO A 62 -10.80 -1.02 -5.77
N PRO A 63 -11.85 -0.23 -5.42
CA PRO A 63 -13.24 -0.70 -5.44
C PRO A 63 -13.75 -1.07 -6.84
N ILE A 64 -13.43 -0.28 -7.88
CA ILE A 64 -13.83 -0.61 -9.25
C ILE A 64 -12.97 -1.77 -9.78
N LYS A 65 -11.68 -1.86 -9.42
CA LYS A 65 -10.85 -3.04 -9.75
C LYS A 65 -11.41 -4.34 -9.18
N LYS A 66 -11.85 -4.35 -7.91
CA LYS A 66 -12.55 -5.50 -7.29
C LYS A 66 -13.82 -5.88 -8.07
N LEU A 67 -14.58 -4.90 -8.54
CA LEU A 67 -15.77 -5.14 -9.37
C LEU A 67 -15.40 -5.66 -10.77
N ARG A 68 -14.39 -5.08 -11.43
CA ARG A 68 -13.82 -5.49 -12.72
C ARG A 68 -13.42 -6.96 -12.71
N ILE A 69 -12.67 -7.40 -11.70
CA ILE A 69 -12.22 -8.80 -11.58
C ILE A 69 -13.42 -9.73 -11.32
N LYS A 70 -14.38 -9.34 -10.47
CA LYS A 70 -15.62 -10.13 -10.28
C LYS A 70 -16.45 -10.27 -11.55
N ILE A 71 -16.58 -9.19 -12.35
CA ILE A 71 -17.28 -9.21 -13.63
C ILE A 71 -16.52 -10.07 -14.66
N LYS A 72 -15.19 -9.91 -14.79
CA LYS A 72 -14.34 -10.79 -15.61
C LYS A 72 -14.54 -12.27 -15.24
N LYS A 73 -14.48 -12.62 -13.95
CA LYS A 73 -14.69 -13.99 -13.48
C LYS A 73 -16.09 -14.50 -13.81
N ALA A 74 -17.14 -13.72 -13.54
CA ALA A 74 -18.52 -14.09 -13.87
C ALA A 74 -18.76 -14.26 -15.37
N ILE A 75 -18.02 -13.54 -16.23
CA ILE A 75 -18.03 -13.73 -17.69
C ILE A 75 -17.27 -15.01 -18.06
N LYS A 76 -16.01 -15.19 -17.61
CA LYS A 76 -15.23 -16.44 -17.82
C LYS A 76 -16.04 -17.68 -17.39
N GLU A 77 -16.67 -17.66 -16.21
CA GLU A 77 -17.54 -18.73 -15.70
C GLU A 77 -18.84 -18.93 -16.51
N ARG A 78 -19.39 -17.88 -17.12
CA ARG A 78 -20.59 -17.97 -17.97
C ARG A 78 -20.25 -18.57 -19.33
N ASP A 79 -19.10 -18.18 -19.90
CA ASP A 79 -18.68 -18.66 -21.20
C ASP A 79 -18.08 -20.07 -21.12
N ALA A 80 -17.37 -20.43 -20.05
CA ALA A 80 -17.04 -21.83 -19.74
C ALA A 80 -18.30 -22.70 -19.67
N ARG A 81 -19.34 -22.25 -18.95
CA ARG A 81 -20.65 -22.94 -18.92
C ARG A 81 -21.40 -22.97 -20.25
N LYS A 82 -21.07 -22.11 -21.23
CA LYS A 82 -21.57 -22.27 -22.61
C LYS A 82 -20.82 -23.37 -23.36
N TYR A 83 -19.52 -23.52 -23.16
CA TYR A 83 -18.74 -24.61 -23.76
C TYR A 83 -19.11 -25.97 -23.15
N GLU A 84 -19.42 -26.04 -21.86
CA GLU A 84 -19.98 -27.24 -21.20
C GLU A 84 -21.42 -27.58 -21.66
N LEU A 85 -22.15 -26.61 -22.23
CA LEU A 85 -23.52 -26.77 -22.73
C LEU A 85 -23.63 -26.74 -24.26
N ALA A 86 -22.51 -26.64 -24.97
CA ALA A 86 -22.47 -26.82 -26.41
C ALA A 86 -22.50 -28.33 -26.71
N PRO A 87 -23.44 -28.83 -27.54
CA PRO A 87 -23.40 -30.23 -27.95
C PRO A 87 -22.08 -30.47 -28.68
N THR A 88 -21.36 -31.51 -28.26
CA THR A 88 -20.17 -31.98 -28.98
C THR A 88 -20.60 -32.35 -30.39
N ALA A 89 -19.97 -31.77 -31.41
CA ALA A 89 -20.27 -32.13 -32.79
C ALA A 89 -20.01 -33.63 -32.99
N GLU A 90 -20.97 -34.33 -33.58
CA GLU A 90 -20.87 -35.76 -33.84
C GLU A 90 -19.66 -36.01 -34.75
N GLN A 91 -18.83 -37.00 -34.40
CA GLN A 91 -17.73 -37.42 -35.27
C GLN A 91 -18.32 -38.17 -36.45
N GLU A 92 -18.03 -37.74 -37.68
CA GLU A 92 -18.59 -38.31 -38.90
C GLU A 92 -18.29 -39.83 -39.02
N ASP A 93 -19.31 -40.61 -39.37
CA ASP A 93 -19.22 -42.06 -39.53
C ASP A 93 -18.23 -42.48 -40.63
N VAL A 94 -17.37 -43.45 -40.32
CA VAL A 94 -16.47 -44.09 -41.29
C VAL A 94 -16.62 -45.61 -41.22
N TYR A 95 -17.61 -46.12 -41.95
CA TYR A 95 -17.81 -47.51 -42.38
C TYR A 95 -17.98 -48.61 -41.30
N ALA A 96 -19.23 -49.02 -41.10
CA ALA A 96 -19.60 -50.43 -40.95
C ALA A 96 -20.84 -50.71 -41.83
N ALA A 97 -20.79 -51.76 -42.66
CA ALA A 97 -21.82 -51.99 -43.69
C ALA A 97 -22.68 -53.22 -43.40
N GLY A 98 -24.01 -53.04 -43.42
CA GLY A 98 -24.99 -54.04 -43.81
C GLY A 98 -25.35 -55.15 -42.81
N ALA A 99 -26.53 -55.02 -42.20
CA ALA A 99 -27.49 -56.11 -42.04
C ALA A 99 -28.90 -55.53 -41.82
N GLU A 100 -29.92 -56.17 -42.37
CA GLU A 100 -31.34 -55.79 -42.21
C GLU A 100 -31.94 -56.47 -40.98
N THR A 101 -32.91 -55.83 -40.29
CA THR A 101 -34.20 -56.48 -39.94
C THR A 101 -35.23 -55.49 -39.37
N SER A 102 -36.43 -55.53 -39.96
CA SER A 102 -37.80 -55.53 -39.36
C SER A 102 -38.05 -55.06 -37.91
N GLU A 103 -39.23 -54.59 -37.50
CA GLU A 103 -40.48 -54.06 -38.10
C GLU A 103 -41.44 -53.81 -36.90
N TYR A 104 -42.60 -53.15 -37.08
CA TYR A 104 -43.73 -53.06 -36.11
C TYR A 104 -43.47 -52.70 -34.62
N ALA A 105 -43.84 -51.47 -34.26
CA ALA A 105 -44.73 -51.20 -33.11
C ALA A 105 -45.32 -49.79 -33.21
N SER A 106 -46.56 -49.65 -33.69
CA SER A 106 -47.27 -48.37 -33.78
C SER A 106 -48.62 -48.45 -33.06
N LYS A 107 -49.05 -47.32 -32.45
CA LYS A 107 -50.41 -47.08 -31.94
C LYS A 107 -50.84 -47.94 -30.74
N ASP A 108 -51.79 -47.56 -29.90
CA ASP A 108 -52.53 -46.31 -29.64
C ASP A 108 -52.83 -46.26 -28.12
N LEU A 109 -53.16 -45.09 -27.56
CA LEU A 109 -54.35 -44.86 -26.71
C LEU A 109 -54.40 -43.42 -26.16
N VAL A 110 -55.59 -42.96 -25.77
CA VAL A 110 -55.99 -41.55 -25.62
C VAL A 110 -56.98 -41.39 -24.45
N ASP A 111 -56.85 -40.28 -23.71
CA ASP A 111 -57.77 -39.59 -22.75
C ASP A 111 -58.57 -40.35 -21.67
N ASP A 112 -58.73 -39.75 -20.48
CA ASP A 112 -60.05 -39.35 -19.93
C ASP A 112 -60.03 -38.54 -18.59
N PHE A 113 -61.18 -37.98 -18.25
CA PHE A 113 -61.55 -36.85 -17.36
C PHE A 113 -61.32 -36.91 -15.82
N ASP A 114 -60.81 -35.78 -15.27
CA ASP A 114 -61.42 -34.75 -14.38
C ASP A 114 -62.19 -35.02 -13.04
N GLU A 115 -62.33 -33.93 -12.23
CA GLU A 115 -63.19 -33.67 -11.03
C GLU A 115 -62.85 -34.35 -9.66
N THR A 116 -63.20 -33.87 -8.44
CA THR A 116 -64.06 -32.73 -7.95
C THR A 116 -63.74 -32.24 -6.49
N ILE A 117 -64.38 -31.13 -6.04
CA ILE A 117 -64.82 -30.76 -4.64
C ILE A 117 -63.87 -30.00 -3.63
N MET A 118 -64.47 -29.10 -2.81
CA MET A 118 -63.93 -28.26 -1.70
C MET A 118 -65.00 -28.11 -0.57
N PRO A 119 -64.74 -27.60 0.67
CA PRO A 119 -64.95 -26.15 0.97
C PRO A 119 -64.25 -25.52 2.24
N ASP A 120 -64.57 -24.24 2.49
CA ASP A 120 -64.67 -23.33 3.68
C ASP A 120 -64.65 -23.87 5.15
N GLY A 121 -64.46 -23.08 6.24
CA GLY A 121 -64.19 -21.61 6.40
C GLY A 121 -64.35 -21.07 7.86
N PHE A 122 -64.41 -19.73 8.02
CA PHE A 122 -64.73 -18.89 9.22
C PHE A 122 -63.66 -18.46 10.28
N GLU A 123 -64.01 -17.46 11.11
CA GLU A 123 -63.15 -16.41 11.75
C GLU A 123 -63.32 -16.22 13.29
N ALA A 124 -62.84 -15.08 13.84
CA ALA A 124 -62.87 -14.54 15.23
C ALA A 124 -61.76 -15.02 16.21
N ASP A 125 -61.14 -14.20 17.08
CA ASP A 125 -61.16 -12.72 17.25
C ASP A 125 -59.87 -12.18 17.96
N GLU A 126 -59.78 -10.85 18.10
CA GLU A 126 -58.81 -9.96 18.79
C GLU A 126 -58.26 -10.48 20.17
N GLU A 127 -57.13 -10.06 20.76
CA GLU A 127 -55.89 -9.27 20.46
C GLU A 127 -54.94 -9.54 21.69
N ALA A 128 -53.65 -9.19 21.83
CA ALA A 128 -52.59 -8.45 21.13
C ALA A 128 -51.22 -9.03 21.66
N VAL A 129 -49.99 -8.47 21.63
CA VAL A 129 -49.39 -7.15 21.31
C VAL A 129 -47.90 -7.39 20.92
N VAL A 130 -47.21 -6.38 20.35
CA VAL A 130 -45.73 -6.19 20.24
C VAL A 130 -44.97 -6.97 19.13
N GLU A 131 -44.34 -6.17 18.25
CA GLU A 131 -43.17 -6.40 17.36
C GLU A 131 -43.13 -7.45 16.21
N ASN A 132 -43.09 -6.89 14.99
CA ASN A 132 -42.06 -7.15 13.97
C ASN A 132 -41.90 -8.56 13.35
N ALA A 133 -42.99 -9.13 12.79
CA ALA A 133 -42.87 -10.26 11.86
C ALA A 133 -43.91 -10.28 10.70
N ASN A 134 -43.58 -9.64 9.56
CA ASN A 134 -44.18 -9.94 8.25
C ASN A 134 -43.05 -10.14 7.21
N LYS A 135 -42.89 -11.34 6.61
CA LYS A 135 -43.65 -11.93 5.48
C LYS A 135 -43.38 -11.17 4.16
N LYS A 136 -43.08 -11.80 3.01
CA LYS A 136 -42.92 -13.22 2.58
C LYS A 136 -41.96 -13.21 1.36
N ARG A 137 -40.89 -14.00 1.27
CA ARG A 137 -40.82 -15.39 0.76
C ARG A 137 -41.75 -15.71 -0.42
N PHE A 138 -41.17 -16.11 -1.56
CA PHE A 138 -41.84 -16.85 -2.63
C PHE A 138 -41.04 -18.12 -2.98
N PHE A 139 -41.73 -19.11 -3.55
CA PHE A 139 -41.22 -20.42 -4.02
C PHE A 139 -40.60 -21.37 -2.97
N HIS A 140 -41.42 -22.33 -2.53
CA HIS A 140 -40.93 -23.67 -2.18
C HIS A 140 -40.54 -24.45 -3.44
N ARG A 141 -39.58 -25.37 -3.32
CA ARG A 141 -39.32 -26.44 -4.28
C ARG A 141 -39.59 -27.78 -3.59
N LYS A 142 -40.28 -28.70 -4.28
CA LYS A 142 -40.68 -30.00 -3.72
C LYS A 142 -39.47 -30.83 -3.26
N SER A 143 -39.65 -31.60 -2.20
CA SER A 143 -38.69 -32.60 -1.72
C SER A 143 -38.55 -33.77 -2.70
N LYS A 144 -37.32 -34.28 -2.82
CA LYS A 144 -37.04 -35.67 -3.19
C LYS A 144 -36.15 -36.25 -2.09
N ALA A 145 -36.53 -37.39 -1.53
CA ALA A 145 -35.70 -38.08 -0.57
C ALA A 145 -34.48 -38.68 -1.28
N VAL A 146 -33.29 -38.30 -0.85
CA VAL A 146 -32.03 -38.97 -1.18
C VAL A 146 -31.53 -39.60 0.12
N LYS A 147 -31.10 -40.87 0.07
CA LYS A 147 -30.58 -41.56 1.26
C LYS A 147 -29.33 -40.82 1.77
N ASN A 148 -29.22 -40.68 3.09
CA ASN A 148 -27.95 -40.32 3.72
C ASN A 148 -26.93 -41.44 3.50
N VAL A 149 -26.20 -41.38 2.39
CA VAL A 149 -24.83 -41.89 2.37
C VAL A 149 -24.04 -40.93 3.23
N LYS A 150 -23.57 -41.38 4.40
CA LYS A 150 -22.50 -40.67 5.09
C LYS A 150 -21.33 -40.60 4.11
N SER A 151 -20.90 -39.40 3.73
CA SER A 151 -19.51 -39.21 3.34
C SER A 151 -18.63 -39.73 4.48
N PRO A 152 -17.49 -40.39 4.20
CA PRO A 152 -16.50 -40.62 5.23
C PRO A 152 -16.23 -39.30 5.96
N GLU A 153 -16.29 -39.32 7.27
CA GLU A 153 -15.74 -38.23 8.07
C GLU A 153 -14.22 -38.28 7.80
N GLU A 154 -13.63 -37.19 7.26
CA GLU A 154 -12.18 -37.13 7.05
C GLU A 154 -11.50 -37.21 8.42
N GLU A 155 -11.06 -38.43 8.76
CA GLU A 155 -10.46 -38.77 10.04
C GLU A 155 -9.30 -37.81 10.35
N ASP A 156 -9.18 -37.42 11.62
CA ASP A 156 -8.14 -36.50 12.10
C ASP A 156 -6.78 -37.22 12.15
N ASN A 157 -6.27 -37.57 10.97
CA ASN A 157 -5.05 -38.34 10.77
C ASN A 157 -3.83 -37.56 11.24
N ILE A 158 -3.39 -37.90 12.45
CA ILE A 158 -2.08 -37.56 13.00
C ILE A 158 -1.12 -38.68 12.62
N ILE A 159 -0.12 -38.37 11.79
CA ILE A 159 0.90 -39.35 11.40
C ILE A 159 2.13 -39.12 12.28
N LEU A 160 2.58 -40.17 12.97
CA LEU A 160 3.83 -40.21 13.73
C LEU A 160 4.84 -41.09 13.00
N ASP A 161 6.05 -40.58 12.85
CA ASP A 161 7.20 -41.21 12.19
C ASP A 161 8.43 -41.01 13.09
N CYS A 162 9.10 -42.07 13.53
CA CYS A 162 10.25 -42.02 14.44
C CYS A 162 10.98 -43.38 14.50
N GLU A 163 12.23 -43.38 15.00
CA GLU A 163 13.05 -44.60 15.09
C GLU A 163 12.56 -45.58 16.17
N ASN A 164 12.00 -45.08 17.28
CA ASN A 164 11.50 -45.91 18.37
C ASN A 164 10.29 -45.27 19.09
N VAL A 165 9.33 -46.10 19.50
CA VAL A 165 8.16 -45.71 20.32
C VAL A 165 8.13 -46.58 21.57
N ASP A 166 8.12 -45.94 22.73
CA ASP A 166 7.83 -46.58 24.02
C ASP A 166 6.41 -46.19 24.50
N TYR A 167 5.78 -47.07 25.26
CA TYR A 167 4.46 -46.86 25.85
C TYR A 167 4.47 -47.15 27.34
N ASP A 168 4.60 -46.08 28.12
CA ASP A 168 4.52 -46.13 29.58
C ASP A 168 3.06 -46.36 29.99
N SER A 169 2.75 -47.59 30.40
CA SER A 169 1.42 -48.02 30.86
C SER A 169 1.00 -47.42 32.19
N ASP A 170 1.97 -47.01 33.01
CA ASP A 170 1.74 -46.58 34.38
C ASP A 170 1.45 -45.07 34.42
N ASN A 171 2.12 -44.31 33.56
CA ASN A 171 1.92 -42.87 33.35
C ASN A 171 1.06 -42.53 32.11
N TYR A 172 0.57 -43.53 31.37
CA TYR A 172 -0.22 -43.38 30.13
C TYR A 172 0.44 -42.47 29.07
N CYS A 173 1.77 -42.55 28.96
CA CYS A 173 2.57 -41.69 28.09
C CYS A 173 3.10 -42.46 26.87
N VAL A 174 2.85 -41.93 25.67
CA VAL A 174 3.50 -42.36 24.42
C VAL A 174 4.81 -41.57 24.29
N VAL A 175 5.95 -42.25 24.16
CA VAL A 175 7.27 -41.61 24.03
C VAL A 175 7.91 -42.01 22.70
N ALA A 176 7.89 -41.10 21.73
CA ALA A 176 8.61 -41.22 20.47
C ALA A 176 10.03 -40.67 20.59
N THR A 177 11.02 -41.39 20.07
CA THR A 177 12.45 -41.03 20.12
C THR A 177 13.15 -41.34 18.81
N GLY A 178 14.20 -40.58 18.51
CA GLY A 178 14.98 -40.69 17.27
C GLY A 178 14.26 -40.05 16.10
N ASN A 179 14.63 -38.79 15.82
CA ASN A 179 14.12 -37.97 14.72
C ASN A 179 12.57 -37.90 14.62
N ALA A 180 11.89 -37.89 15.76
CA ALA A 180 10.44 -37.98 15.85
C ALA A 180 9.73 -36.83 15.12
N ASN A 181 8.79 -37.19 14.25
CA ASN A 181 8.13 -36.38 13.25
C ASN A 181 6.60 -36.59 13.36
N VAL A 182 5.87 -35.59 13.85
CA VAL A 182 4.41 -35.61 13.98
C VAL A 182 3.78 -34.66 12.97
N ASN A 183 3.01 -35.22 12.03
CA ASN A 183 2.31 -34.48 10.99
C ASN A 183 0.80 -34.42 11.27
N PHE A 184 0.33 -33.21 11.59
CA PHE A 184 -1.08 -32.88 11.75
C PHE A 184 -1.66 -32.47 10.39
N VAL A 185 -2.10 -33.47 9.60
CA VAL A 185 -2.43 -33.32 8.18
C VAL A 185 -3.47 -32.21 7.95
N LYS A 186 -4.56 -32.21 8.71
CA LYS A 186 -5.69 -31.26 8.59
C LYS A 186 -5.32 -29.83 9.00
N GLN A 187 -4.35 -29.67 9.90
CA GLN A 187 -3.81 -28.38 10.35
C GLN A 187 -2.65 -27.89 9.49
N GLY A 188 -2.17 -28.67 8.51
CA GLY A 188 -1.01 -28.35 7.68
C GLY A 188 0.25 -28.04 8.51
N THR A 189 0.44 -28.77 9.62
CA THR A 189 1.47 -28.49 10.62
C THR A 189 2.29 -29.74 10.91
N ASN A 190 3.60 -29.66 10.73
CA ASN A 190 4.54 -30.72 11.06
C ASN A 190 5.41 -30.28 12.25
N VAL A 191 5.67 -31.19 13.19
CA VAL A 191 6.50 -30.98 14.38
C VAL A 191 7.59 -32.07 14.41
N LEU A 192 8.85 -31.67 14.25
CA LEU A 192 10.01 -32.56 14.40
C LEU A 192 10.77 -32.26 15.70
N ALA A 193 11.29 -33.28 16.39
CA ALA A 193 12.17 -33.16 17.56
C ALA A 193 13.03 -34.42 17.77
N ASP A 194 14.02 -34.37 18.65
CA ASP A 194 14.81 -35.55 19.03
C ASP A 194 13.95 -36.56 19.82
N LYS A 195 13.02 -36.04 20.64
CA LYS A 195 12.03 -36.79 21.43
C LYS A 195 10.69 -36.04 21.48
N ILE A 196 9.59 -36.79 21.36
CA ILE A 196 8.22 -36.29 21.56
C ILE A 196 7.50 -37.19 22.57
N THR A 197 6.81 -36.61 23.54
CA THR A 197 6.02 -37.33 24.55
C THR A 197 4.59 -36.81 24.56
N TYR A 198 3.62 -37.71 24.37
CA TYR A 198 2.20 -37.42 24.49
C TYR A 198 1.63 -38.07 25.75
N ASP A 199 1.21 -37.23 26.69
CA ASP A 199 0.53 -37.61 27.92
C ASP A 199 -0.97 -37.71 27.64
N ARG A 200 -1.50 -38.94 27.68
CA ARG A 200 -2.90 -39.23 27.30
C ARG A 200 -3.91 -38.93 28.40
N MET A 201 -3.48 -38.80 29.66
CA MET A 201 -4.39 -38.43 30.77
C MET A 201 -4.58 -36.92 30.86
N ASN A 202 -3.49 -36.14 30.76
CA ASN A 202 -3.55 -34.69 30.78
C ASN A 202 -3.81 -34.09 29.39
N ASN A 203 -3.71 -34.89 28.32
CA ASN A 203 -3.84 -34.46 26.92
C ASN A 203 -2.83 -33.35 26.56
N THR A 204 -1.56 -33.60 26.87
CA THR A 204 -0.45 -32.65 26.62
C THR A 204 0.65 -33.26 25.77
N ILE A 205 1.25 -32.44 24.90
CA ILE A 205 2.41 -32.82 24.09
C ILE A 205 3.65 -32.08 24.60
N LYS A 206 4.74 -32.82 24.81
CA LYS A 206 6.08 -32.30 25.10
C LYS A 206 6.99 -32.68 23.94
N ALA A 207 7.76 -31.73 23.41
CA ALA A 207 8.79 -31.99 22.42
C ALA A 207 10.13 -31.44 22.93
N GLU A 208 11.16 -32.27 22.87
CA GLU A 208 12.46 -32.03 23.52
C GLU A 208 13.58 -32.26 22.50
N GLY A 209 14.49 -31.29 22.39
CA GLY A 209 15.66 -31.38 21.51
C GLY A 209 15.38 -31.06 20.05
N ASN A 210 16.18 -30.16 19.46
CA ASN A 210 16.16 -29.74 18.05
C ASN A 210 14.75 -29.47 17.47
N VAL A 211 13.84 -28.92 18.28
CA VAL A 211 12.41 -28.85 17.93
C VAL A 211 12.19 -27.89 16.76
N ARG A 212 11.46 -28.35 15.74
CA ARG A 212 11.12 -27.60 14.53
C ARG A 212 9.64 -27.75 14.22
N ILE A 213 8.88 -26.67 14.28
CA ILE A 213 7.50 -26.60 13.77
C ILE A 213 7.55 -26.00 12.36
N ILE A 214 6.98 -26.70 11.39
CA ILE A 214 6.80 -26.24 10.01
C ILE A 214 5.30 -26.08 9.75
N LYS A 215 4.88 -24.86 9.36
CA LYS A 215 3.47 -24.54 9.10
C LYS A 215 3.35 -23.52 7.98
N ASN A 216 2.64 -23.86 6.90
CA ASN A 216 2.43 -22.99 5.72
C ASN A 216 3.74 -22.35 5.17
N GLY A 217 4.85 -23.11 5.17
CA GLY A 217 6.16 -22.62 4.73
C GLY A 217 6.92 -21.72 5.70
N GLN A 218 6.38 -21.44 6.89
CA GLN A 218 7.11 -20.81 8.00
C GLN A 218 7.71 -21.88 8.91
N THR A 219 8.95 -21.65 9.36
CA THR A 219 9.66 -22.53 10.30
C THR A 219 9.88 -21.79 11.62
N ILE A 220 9.47 -22.41 12.72
CA ILE A 220 9.76 -21.99 14.09
C ILE A 220 10.63 -23.07 14.73
N THR A 221 11.79 -22.72 15.26
CA THR A 221 12.65 -23.66 16.00
C THR A 221 12.70 -23.32 17.48
N GLY A 222 12.99 -24.30 18.34
CA GLY A 222 13.14 -24.11 19.79
C GLY A 222 13.85 -25.28 20.45
N GLU A 223 14.22 -25.16 21.72
CA GLU A 223 14.86 -26.26 22.47
C GLU A 223 13.84 -27.18 23.15
N TYR A 224 12.70 -26.62 23.56
CA TYR A 224 11.60 -27.33 24.22
C TYR A 224 10.26 -26.71 23.83
N ILE A 225 9.24 -27.56 23.63
CA ILE A 225 7.85 -27.15 23.42
C ILE A 225 6.92 -27.96 24.33
N PHE A 226 5.97 -27.28 24.96
CA PHE A 226 4.86 -27.87 25.69
C PHE A 226 3.54 -27.35 25.10
N VAL A 227 2.61 -28.24 24.79
CA VAL A 227 1.27 -27.91 24.26
C VAL A 227 0.21 -28.54 25.16
N ASP A 228 -0.73 -27.74 25.63
CA ASP A 228 -1.97 -28.20 26.23
C ASP A 228 -3.06 -28.22 25.16
N MET A 229 -3.56 -29.42 24.83
CA MET A 229 -4.58 -29.58 23.78
C MET A 229 -6.00 -29.31 24.27
N ASN A 230 -6.21 -29.11 25.56
CA ASN A 230 -7.52 -28.76 26.14
C ASN A 230 -7.76 -27.24 26.07
N GLU A 231 -6.71 -26.44 26.29
CA GLU A 231 -6.80 -24.97 26.25
C GLU A 231 -6.40 -24.32 24.91
N GLU A 232 -5.95 -25.10 23.91
CA GLU A 232 -5.26 -24.62 22.69
C GLU A 232 -4.02 -23.75 22.98
N ASN A 233 -3.35 -23.99 24.11
CA ASN A 233 -2.22 -23.18 24.59
C ASN A 233 -0.87 -23.90 24.39
N ALA A 234 0.19 -23.14 24.09
CA ALA A 234 1.55 -23.69 23.97
C ALA A 234 2.63 -22.76 24.55
N LEU A 235 3.66 -23.36 25.14
CA LEU A 235 4.92 -22.74 25.54
C LEU A 235 6.05 -23.26 24.64
N ILE A 236 6.89 -22.36 24.15
CA ILE A 236 8.13 -22.65 23.42
C ILE A 236 9.27 -21.95 24.16
N GLU A 237 10.33 -22.70 24.48
CA GLU A 237 11.56 -22.12 25.05
C GLU A 237 12.59 -21.84 23.95
N LYS A 238 13.20 -20.65 24.04
CA LYS A 238 14.12 -20.06 23.06
C LYS A 238 13.60 -20.10 21.60
N PRO A 239 12.36 -19.66 21.32
CA PRO A 239 11.82 -19.69 19.96
C PRO A 239 12.64 -18.82 19.01
N ILE A 240 12.93 -19.36 17.84
CA ILE A 240 13.47 -18.66 16.69
C ILE A 240 12.47 -18.81 15.55
N ALA A 241 11.76 -17.73 15.21
CA ALA A 241 10.88 -17.68 14.05
C ALA A 241 11.62 -16.98 12.90
N GLN A 242 11.77 -17.67 11.76
CA GLN A 242 12.43 -17.12 10.58
C GLN A 242 11.46 -16.99 9.41
N THR A 243 11.53 -15.82 8.76
CA THR A 243 10.93 -15.52 7.47
C THR A 243 12.04 -15.11 6.50
N ALA A 244 11.74 -14.94 5.21
CA ALA A 244 12.75 -14.52 4.24
C ALA A 244 13.46 -13.21 4.65
N THR A 245 12.72 -12.22 5.16
CA THR A 245 13.22 -10.87 5.46
C THR A 245 13.57 -10.65 6.93
N ILE A 246 12.85 -11.29 7.86
CA ILE A 246 12.93 -11.03 9.31
C ILE A 246 13.16 -12.32 10.10
N GLU A 247 14.10 -12.26 11.04
CA GLU A 247 14.26 -13.23 12.13
C GLU A 247 13.74 -12.62 13.45
N ILE A 248 12.99 -13.41 14.23
CA ILE A 248 12.56 -13.06 15.58
C ILE A 248 13.06 -14.13 16.55
N LYS A 249 13.78 -13.71 17.59
CA LYS A 249 14.30 -14.55 18.69
C LYS A 249 13.71 -14.08 20.01
N SER A 250 13.39 -14.99 20.93
CA SER A 250 13.06 -14.65 22.34
C SER A 250 13.60 -15.69 23.32
N GLN A 251 13.49 -15.43 24.63
CA GLN A 251 13.79 -16.44 25.66
C GLN A 251 12.61 -17.40 25.85
N LYS A 252 11.37 -16.88 25.84
CA LYS A 252 10.14 -17.67 25.92
C LYS A 252 9.10 -17.14 24.94
N GLY A 253 8.31 -18.05 24.37
CA GLY A 253 7.14 -17.76 23.55
C GLY A 253 5.93 -18.51 24.07
N TYR A 254 4.82 -17.81 24.28
CA TYR A 254 3.53 -18.36 24.66
C TYR A 254 2.56 -18.14 23.51
N VAL A 255 1.89 -19.20 23.07
CA VAL A 255 0.79 -19.15 22.10
C VAL A 255 -0.50 -19.45 22.85
N TYR A 256 -1.48 -18.58 22.66
CA TYR A 256 -2.87 -18.73 23.08
C TYR A 256 -3.74 -18.62 21.82
N GLY A 257 -4.91 -19.24 21.77
CA GLY A 257 -5.72 -19.37 20.55
C GLY A 257 -6.06 -18.08 19.77
N ASP A 258 -5.96 -16.89 20.39
CA ASP A 258 -6.11 -15.58 19.71
C ASP A 258 -4.90 -14.63 19.84
N LYS A 259 -3.80 -15.09 20.46
CA LYS A 259 -2.69 -14.22 20.89
C LYS A 259 -1.36 -14.97 21.04
N ILE A 260 -0.27 -14.38 20.54
CA ILE A 260 1.11 -14.80 20.81
C ILE A 260 1.77 -13.78 21.75
N VAL A 261 2.57 -14.23 22.71
CA VAL A 261 3.44 -13.40 23.56
C VAL A 261 4.86 -13.93 23.49
N GLN A 262 5.85 -13.06 23.32
CA GLN A 262 7.27 -13.41 23.40
C GLN A 262 7.96 -12.49 24.42
N GLU A 263 8.89 -13.05 25.19
CA GLU A 263 9.56 -12.35 26.30
C GLU A 263 11.09 -12.37 26.15
N ASN A 264 11.72 -11.24 26.49
CA ASN A 264 13.16 -10.99 26.41
C ASN A 264 13.78 -11.43 25.07
N GLY A 265 13.48 -10.70 24.01
CA GLY A 265 13.84 -11.08 22.65
C GLY A 265 14.43 -9.97 21.79
N SER A 266 14.62 -10.27 20.52
CA SER A 266 15.04 -9.31 19.51
C SER A 266 14.51 -9.67 18.13
N VAL A 267 14.12 -8.64 17.37
CA VAL A 267 13.82 -8.71 15.94
C VAL A 267 15.06 -8.27 15.17
N THR A 268 15.45 -9.02 14.14
CA THR A 268 16.58 -8.71 13.23
C THR A 268 16.10 -8.77 11.78
N VAL A 269 16.48 -7.80 10.96
CA VAL A 269 16.17 -7.78 9.52
C VAL A 269 17.39 -8.26 8.73
N ASN A 270 17.24 -9.38 8.02
CA ASN A 270 18.35 -10.12 7.41
C ASN A 270 18.57 -9.80 5.92
N GLN A 271 17.51 -9.42 5.20
CA GLN A 271 17.56 -9.03 3.79
C GLN A 271 17.47 -7.51 3.60
N SER A 272 17.87 -7.03 2.41
CA SER A 272 17.62 -5.64 2.02
C SER A 272 16.12 -5.37 1.99
N PHE A 273 15.67 -4.36 2.71
CA PHE A 273 14.29 -3.91 2.74
C PHE A 273 14.28 -2.37 2.80
N PRO A 274 14.32 -1.67 1.66
CA PRO A 274 14.39 -0.21 1.61
C PRO A 274 13.09 0.43 2.09
N ILE A 275 13.15 1.05 3.26
CA ILE A 275 12.10 1.93 3.80
C ILE A 275 12.33 3.32 3.19
N GLN A 276 11.62 3.56 2.09
CA GLN A 276 11.48 4.90 1.52
C GLN A 276 10.21 5.56 2.05
N PHE A 277 10.35 6.76 2.61
CA PHE A 277 9.25 7.60 3.03
C PHE A 277 9.61 9.07 2.79
N ARG A 278 8.63 9.88 2.36
CA ARG A 278 8.77 11.33 2.26
C ARG A 278 7.45 11.97 2.69
N SER A 279 7.52 12.97 3.57
CA SER A 279 6.41 13.85 3.94
C SER A 279 5.78 14.42 2.68
N LEU A 280 4.47 14.67 2.67
CA LEU A 280 3.82 14.96 1.39
C LEU A 280 4.41 16.18 0.68
N ASN A 281 4.77 17.26 1.37
CA ASN A 281 5.28 18.47 0.70
C ASN A 281 6.53 18.19 -0.17
N ASN A 282 6.61 18.83 -1.35
CA ASN A 282 7.84 18.84 -2.14
C ASN A 282 8.89 19.81 -1.57
N GLY A 283 10.13 19.60 -2.02
CA GLY A 283 11.29 20.41 -1.70
C GLY A 283 12.57 19.63 -2.02
N PRO A 284 13.64 19.75 -1.21
CA PRO A 284 14.87 19.04 -1.48
C PRO A 284 14.63 17.53 -1.49
N TRP A 285 15.16 16.88 -2.52
CA TRP A 285 15.02 15.45 -2.77
C TRP A 285 16.37 14.82 -2.39
N ILE A 286 16.65 14.80 -1.09
CA ILE A 286 17.99 14.54 -0.54
C ILE A 286 18.35 13.06 -0.69
N SER A 287 17.34 12.20 -0.71
CA SER A 287 17.39 10.80 -1.17
C SER A 287 18.17 10.58 -2.47
N ARG A 288 18.12 11.55 -3.39
CA ARG A 288 18.74 11.47 -4.72
C ARG A 288 20.25 11.77 -4.71
N MET A 289 20.76 12.39 -3.65
CA MET A 289 22.20 12.57 -3.45
C MET A 289 22.83 11.25 -3.01
N MET A 290 23.78 10.72 -3.77
CA MET A 290 24.58 9.58 -3.33
C MET A 290 25.31 9.93 -2.03
N THR A 291 25.15 9.10 -1.01
CA THR A 291 25.79 9.27 0.31
C THR A 291 26.81 8.14 0.56
N PRO A 292 27.87 8.37 1.36
CA PRO A 292 28.75 7.30 1.81
C PRO A 292 27.96 6.33 2.68
N LYS A 293 28.06 5.02 2.41
CA LYS A 293 27.35 3.99 3.18
C LYS A 293 27.71 4.05 4.68
N ASP A 294 28.95 4.41 5.00
CA ASP A 294 29.45 4.59 6.37
C ASP A 294 28.96 5.86 7.10
N GLU A 295 28.31 6.79 6.39
CA GLU A 295 27.67 7.97 6.99
C GLU A 295 26.19 7.71 7.41
N THR A 296 25.58 6.57 7.05
CA THR A 296 24.15 6.22 7.34
C THR A 296 23.85 5.83 8.81
N LEU A 297 22.58 5.89 9.22
CA LEU A 297 22.04 5.30 10.45
C LEU A 297 21.99 3.77 10.36
N THR A 298 21.61 3.25 9.19
CA THR A 298 21.59 1.82 8.85
C THR A 298 22.92 1.15 9.25
N GLU A 299 24.04 1.66 8.74
CA GLU A 299 25.38 1.16 9.05
C GLU A 299 25.78 1.40 10.52
N ASP A 300 25.37 2.53 11.11
CA ASP A 300 25.55 2.77 12.55
C ASP A 300 24.75 1.76 13.41
N MET A 301 23.69 1.13 12.89
CA MET A 301 22.93 0.06 13.55
C MET A 301 23.50 -1.34 13.27
N GLU A 302 23.85 -1.68 12.04
CA GLU A 302 24.48 -2.96 11.68
C GLU A 302 25.83 -3.15 12.43
N LYS A 303 26.63 -2.08 12.55
CA LYS A 303 27.86 -2.07 13.36
C LYS A 303 27.62 -2.02 14.88
N GLY A 304 26.38 -2.16 15.35
CA GLY A 304 25.99 -2.13 16.76
C GLY A 304 26.28 -0.80 17.48
N ARG A 305 26.67 0.26 16.75
CA ARG A 305 27.02 1.56 17.33
C ARG A 305 25.79 2.23 17.91
N ILE A 306 24.63 2.04 17.29
CA ILE A 306 23.30 2.44 17.76
C ILE A 306 22.46 1.18 18.03
N ARG A 307 21.78 1.14 19.17
CA ARG A 307 20.84 0.05 19.55
C ARG A 307 19.48 0.63 19.89
N VAL A 308 18.42 -0.03 19.43
CA VAL A 308 17.03 0.28 19.80
C VAL A 308 16.52 -0.81 20.72
N LYS A 309 16.07 -0.43 21.93
CA LYS A 309 15.35 -1.34 22.84
C LYS A 309 13.95 -0.81 23.13
N VAL A 310 12.94 -1.63 22.90
CA VAL A 310 11.55 -1.41 23.31
C VAL A 310 11.30 -2.12 24.64
N LYS A 311 10.36 -1.63 25.47
CA LYS A 311 9.88 -2.41 26.61
C LYS A 311 8.77 -3.35 26.14
N ASP A 312 7.61 -2.79 25.79
CA ASP A 312 6.45 -3.54 25.32
C ASP A 312 6.15 -3.16 23.87
N ILE A 313 6.22 -4.12 22.95
CA ILE A 313 5.66 -4.03 21.59
C ILE A 313 4.32 -4.76 21.61
N LYS A 314 3.24 -4.14 21.12
CA LYS A 314 1.97 -4.82 20.90
C LYS A 314 1.44 -4.58 19.50
N ILE A 315 1.32 -5.65 18.71
CA ILE A 315 0.66 -5.70 17.41
C ILE A 315 -0.76 -6.24 17.62
N THR A 316 -1.77 -5.54 17.12
CA THR A 316 -3.18 -5.94 17.21
C THR A 316 -3.80 -5.95 15.82
N GLN A 317 -4.23 -7.11 15.33
CA GLN A 317 -4.88 -7.27 14.02
C GLN A 317 -6.41 -7.25 14.16
N ARG A 318 -7.07 -6.35 13.43
CA ARG A 318 -8.50 -6.09 13.45
C ARG A 318 -9.09 -6.17 12.05
N GLY A 319 -9.28 -7.42 11.60
CA GLY A 319 -9.66 -7.73 10.22
C GLY A 319 -8.55 -7.36 9.26
N ASP A 320 -8.72 -6.24 8.55
CA ASP A 320 -7.75 -5.70 7.60
C ASP A 320 -6.82 -4.63 8.23
N LEU A 321 -7.20 -4.03 9.38
CA LEU A 321 -6.40 -3.05 10.12
C LEU A 321 -5.35 -3.75 11.00
N GLU A 322 -4.18 -3.16 11.14
CA GLU A 322 -3.16 -3.51 12.12
C GLU A 322 -2.74 -2.29 12.93
N VAL A 323 -2.63 -2.46 14.25
CA VAL A 323 -2.23 -1.40 15.18
C VAL A 323 -0.99 -1.84 15.95
N ILE A 324 0.09 -1.07 15.83
CA ILE A 324 1.39 -1.31 16.48
C ILE A 324 1.58 -0.26 17.58
N ASP A 325 1.52 -0.71 18.83
CA ASP A 325 1.68 0.09 20.04
C ASP A 325 3.07 -0.17 20.66
N LEU A 326 3.91 0.87 20.67
CA LEU A 326 5.31 0.82 21.10
C LEU A 326 5.49 1.58 22.42
N LYS A 327 5.86 0.88 23.49
CA LYS A 327 6.03 1.46 24.83
C LYS A 327 7.46 1.34 25.34
N GLY A 328 7.95 2.43 25.95
CA GLY A 328 9.25 2.48 26.62
C GLY A 328 10.47 2.59 25.68
N THR A 329 10.25 2.66 24.37
CA THR A 329 11.30 2.66 23.33
C THR A 329 12.43 3.63 23.64
N SER A 330 13.66 3.11 23.57
CA SER A 330 14.86 3.74 24.10
C SER A 330 16.02 3.51 23.12
N ILE A 331 16.71 4.59 22.76
CA ILE A 331 17.81 4.57 21.79
C ILE A 331 19.12 4.77 22.52
N PHE A 332 20.07 3.88 22.28
CA PHE A 332 21.39 3.83 22.91
C PHE A 332 22.49 4.00 21.86
N ARG A 333 23.66 4.49 22.28
CA ARG A 333 24.90 4.47 21.49
C ARG A 333 26.04 3.92 22.35
N GLY A 334 26.57 2.77 21.97
CA GLY A 334 27.19 1.87 22.96
C GLY A 334 26.19 1.61 24.10
N ASP A 335 26.64 1.68 25.35
CA ASP A 335 25.78 1.52 26.53
C ASP A 335 25.11 2.82 26.99
N ARG A 336 25.47 3.96 26.41
CA ARG A 336 24.87 5.25 26.77
C ARG A 336 23.50 5.41 26.10
N LYS A 337 22.45 5.44 26.91
CA LYS A 337 21.12 5.93 26.48
C LYS A 337 21.22 7.38 25.98
N ILE A 338 20.82 7.62 24.74
CA ILE A 338 20.69 8.96 24.15
C ILE A 338 19.27 9.48 24.36
N PHE A 339 18.26 8.65 24.08
CA PHE A 339 16.87 9.09 24.01
C PHE A 339 15.89 8.05 24.56
N LYS A 340 14.69 8.52 24.93
CA LYS A 340 13.50 7.72 25.20
C LYS A 340 12.37 8.34 24.39
N LEU A 341 11.81 7.57 23.46
CA LEU A 341 10.62 7.95 22.71
C LEU A 341 9.40 7.97 23.66
N PRO A 342 8.42 8.85 23.44
CA PRO A 342 7.10 8.71 24.07
C PRO A 342 6.43 7.41 23.57
N PRO A 343 5.39 6.92 24.26
CA PRO A 343 4.54 5.85 23.72
C PRO A 343 3.98 6.26 22.35
N ALA A 344 4.10 5.39 21.36
CA ALA A 344 3.66 5.65 19.99
C ALA A 344 2.70 4.55 19.54
N LYS A 345 1.59 4.93 18.90
CA LYS A 345 0.70 4.01 18.19
C LYS A 345 0.76 4.33 16.72
N VAL A 346 1.02 3.29 15.91
CA VAL A 346 1.02 3.31 14.45
C VAL A 346 -0.16 2.46 13.97
N TYR A 347 -0.93 2.96 13.01
CA TYR A 347 -2.11 2.31 12.45
C TYR A 347 -1.85 2.12 10.95
N THR A 348 -2.01 0.90 10.46
CA THR A 348 -1.72 0.51 9.07
C THR A 348 -2.69 -0.59 8.64
N ASN A 349 -2.65 -1.01 7.38
CA ASN A 349 -3.14 -2.34 6.99
C ASN A 349 -1.96 -3.30 6.73
N LYS A 350 -2.29 -4.58 6.52
CA LYS A 350 -1.33 -5.67 6.26
C LYS A 350 -0.39 -5.46 5.07
N ASN A 351 -0.83 -4.65 4.11
CA ASN A 351 -0.10 -4.36 2.88
C ASN A 351 0.73 -3.07 2.98
N PHE A 352 0.58 -2.29 4.07
CA PHE A 352 1.13 -0.94 4.24
C PHE A 352 0.65 0.05 3.16
N ASP A 353 -0.58 -0.12 2.67
CA ASP A 353 -1.25 0.81 1.74
C ASP A 353 -1.51 2.19 2.37
N PHE A 354 -1.69 2.23 3.70
CA PHE A 354 -1.78 3.45 4.50
C PHE A 354 -1.04 3.29 5.83
N VAL A 355 -0.47 4.38 6.34
CA VAL A 355 0.03 4.48 7.73
C VAL A 355 -0.39 5.82 8.33
N ASP A 356 -0.86 5.83 9.58
CA ASP A 356 -1.01 7.03 10.41
C ASP A 356 -0.64 6.77 11.88
N THR A 357 -0.54 7.80 12.73
CA THR A 357 -0.09 7.73 14.13
C THR A 357 -0.88 8.60 15.09
N SER A 358 -1.05 8.16 16.34
CA SER A 358 -1.58 9.01 17.44
C SER A 358 -0.48 9.89 18.07
N SER A 359 0.30 10.61 17.26
CA SER A 359 1.30 11.59 17.73
C SER A 359 0.79 13.02 17.60
N TRP A 360 1.60 14.00 18.03
CA TRP A 360 1.44 15.37 17.57
C TRP A 360 1.64 15.46 16.04
N GLU A 361 1.24 16.56 15.41
CA GLU A 361 1.68 16.96 14.08
C GLU A 361 2.11 18.43 14.07
N ILE A 362 3.04 18.75 13.18
CA ILE A 362 3.48 20.10 12.84
C ILE A 362 3.56 20.16 11.32
N GLY A 363 3.09 21.26 10.73
CA GLY A 363 3.08 21.40 9.28
C GLY A 363 2.74 22.82 8.86
N SER A 364 2.41 22.96 7.58
CA SER A 364 1.95 24.23 7.02
C SER A 364 1.11 23.96 5.78
N PHE A 365 0.00 24.68 5.65
CA PHE A 365 -0.77 24.77 4.40
C PHE A 365 -1.01 26.24 4.09
N ARG A 366 -0.88 26.66 2.82
CA ARG A 366 -0.93 28.07 2.44
C ARG A 366 -2.26 28.79 2.76
N GLY A 367 -3.37 28.05 2.93
CA GLY A 367 -4.66 28.57 3.39
C GLY A 367 -4.96 28.39 4.90
N LEU A 368 -3.98 27.96 5.69
CA LEU A 368 -4.09 27.71 7.14
C LEU A 368 -2.89 28.30 7.93
N GLY A 369 -1.83 28.70 7.24
CA GLY A 369 -0.53 29.00 7.81
C GLY A 369 0.20 27.76 8.36
N MET A 370 1.12 28.01 9.28
CA MET A 370 1.80 26.96 10.06
C MET A 370 0.82 26.38 11.09
N TYR A 371 0.88 25.08 11.38
CA TYR A 371 0.04 24.45 12.42
C TYR A 371 0.84 23.52 13.33
N LEU A 372 0.36 23.34 14.57
CA LEU A 372 0.87 22.41 15.57
C LEU A 372 -0.30 21.87 16.43
N GLY A 373 -0.39 20.55 16.64
CA GLY A 373 -1.41 19.99 17.54
C GLY A 373 -1.31 18.49 17.82
N PRO A 374 -1.87 17.99 18.94
CA PRO A 374 -1.94 16.55 19.23
C PRO A 374 -2.99 15.84 18.35
N GLY A 375 -2.62 14.74 17.72
CA GLY A 375 -3.54 13.90 16.94
C GLY A 375 -3.99 12.64 17.67
N HIS A 376 -5.30 12.37 17.62
CA HIS A 376 -5.91 11.13 18.07
C HIS A 376 -6.50 10.37 16.89
N VAL A 377 -6.11 9.12 16.70
CA VAL A 377 -6.63 8.24 15.66
C VAL A 377 -7.74 7.35 16.23
N PHE A 378 -8.96 7.50 15.69
CA PHE A 378 -10.08 6.60 15.91
C PHE A 378 -10.07 5.48 14.87
N GLU A 379 -10.29 4.25 15.32
CA GLU A 379 -10.43 3.08 14.45
C GLU A 379 -11.86 3.00 13.89
N ILE A 380 -12.01 2.82 12.57
CA ILE A 380 -13.30 2.79 11.87
C ILE A 380 -13.51 1.41 11.22
N PRO A 381 -14.75 0.86 11.21
CA PRO A 381 -15.07 -0.40 10.55
C PRO A 381 -14.56 -0.49 9.09
N GLY A 382 -14.24 -1.71 8.66
CA GLY A 382 -13.78 -1.98 7.29
C GLY A 382 -12.31 -1.63 7.04
N GLY A 383 -11.46 -1.63 8.07
CA GLY A 383 -10.02 -1.39 7.91
C GLY A 383 -9.67 0.08 7.64
N SER A 384 -10.42 1.00 8.23
CA SER A 384 -10.28 2.45 8.05
C SER A 384 -9.89 3.14 9.36
N ILE A 385 -9.43 4.38 9.28
CA ILE A 385 -9.15 5.24 10.42
C ILE A 385 -9.65 6.67 10.19
N LEU A 386 -9.92 7.38 11.28
CA LEU A 386 -10.16 8.82 11.31
C LEU A 386 -9.27 9.46 12.37
N LYS A 387 -8.29 10.24 11.95
CA LYS A 387 -7.52 11.11 12.83
C LYS A 387 -8.25 12.42 13.06
N VAL A 388 -8.28 12.88 14.30
CA VAL A 388 -8.76 14.21 14.69
C VAL A 388 -7.67 14.91 15.49
N MET A 389 -7.43 16.17 15.15
CA MET A 389 -6.37 17.00 15.70
C MET A 389 -6.92 18.40 16.01
N PRO A 390 -7.12 18.79 17.29
CA PRO A 390 -7.15 20.21 17.63
C PRO A 390 -5.77 20.81 17.35
N ILE A 391 -5.73 21.95 16.66
CA ILE A 391 -4.49 22.64 16.30
C ILE A 391 -4.45 24.07 16.83
N LEU A 392 -3.24 24.53 17.15
CA LEU A 392 -2.88 25.94 17.08
C LEU A 392 -2.40 26.22 15.64
N ASN A 393 -2.85 27.31 15.03
CA ASN A 393 -2.37 27.73 13.72
C ASN A 393 -1.84 29.17 13.73
N TYR A 394 -0.96 29.50 12.78
CA TYR A 394 -0.35 30.81 12.66
C TYR A 394 -0.24 31.23 11.18
N ASN A 395 -1.01 32.25 10.83
CA ASN A 395 -0.88 33.00 9.58
C ASN A 395 -1.14 34.47 9.90
N HIS A 396 -0.11 35.31 9.87
CA HIS A 396 -0.14 36.75 10.27
C HIS A 396 -0.63 37.06 11.72
N GLY A 397 -1.20 36.09 12.42
CA GLY A 397 -1.69 36.10 13.79
C GLY A 397 -1.93 34.67 14.28
N ILE A 398 -2.18 34.49 15.57
CA ILE A 398 -2.39 33.15 16.17
C ILE A 398 -3.88 32.81 16.14
N GLY A 399 -4.20 31.62 15.64
CA GLY A 399 -5.55 31.04 15.64
C GLY A 399 -5.60 29.67 16.31
N ILE A 400 -6.83 29.17 16.44
CA ILE A 400 -7.13 27.80 16.86
C ILE A 400 -7.90 27.10 15.73
N GLY A 401 -7.85 25.78 15.68
CA GLY A 401 -8.45 25.04 14.58
C GLY A 401 -8.61 23.55 14.81
N GLY A 402 -9.02 22.86 13.75
CA GLY A 402 -9.16 21.41 13.72
C GLY A 402 -8.73 20.86 12.36
N ILE A 403 -8.01 19.73 12.39
CA ILE A 403 -7.77 18.88 11.22
C ILE A 403 -8.44 17.53 11.47
N ALA A 404 -9.18 17.05 10.48
CA ALA A 404 -9.75 15.71 10.46
C ALA A 404 -9.27 14.98 9.21
N ARG A 405 -8.62 13.82 9.37
CA ARG A 405 -8.05 13.03 8.27
C ARG A 405 -8.62 11.61 8.28
N TYR A 406 -9.41 11.26 7.27
CA TYR A 406 -9.90 9.91 7.04
C TYR A 406 -8.98 9.17 6.06
N MET A 407 -8.58 7.96 6.41
CA MET A 407 -7.68 7.13 5.60
C MET A 407 -8.16 5.67 5.59
N ASN A 408 -8.07 5.04 4.43
CA ASN A 408 -8.21 3.60 4.24
C ASN A 408 -7.34 3.15 3.06
N ALA A 409 -7.34 1.86 2.73
CA ALA A 409 -6.56 1.28 1.64
C ALA A 409 -7.08 1.61 0.20
N SER A 410 -7.66 2.80 0.01
CA SER A 410 -8.10 3.36 -1.27
C SER A 410 -8.39 4.87 -1.23
N ASN A 411 -8.77 5.39 -0.05
CA ASN A 411 -9.12 6.80 0.19
C ASN A 411 -8.10 7.48 1.11
N TRP A 412 -7.74 8.71 0.78
CA TRP A 412 -7.22 9.71 1.71
C TRP A 412 -8.10 10.95 1.60
N THR A 413 -8.62 11.46 2.71
CA THR A 413 -9.37 12.71 2.78
C THR A 413 -8.92 13.49 4.00
N GLN A 414 -8.65 14.78 3.84
CA GLN A 414 -8.41 15.70 4.95
C GLN A 414 -9.33 16.92 4.83
N ALA A 415 -10.05 17.21 5.91
CA ALA A 415 -10.68 18.50 6.16
C ALA A 415 -9.82 19.28 7.16
N SER A 416 -9.75 20.61 7.02
CA SER A 416 -8.94 21.46 7.88
C SER A 416 -9.58 22.83 8.04
N TYR A 417 -9.56 23.37 9.26
CA TYR A 417 -10.11 24.68 9.61
C TYR A 417 -9.20 25.36 10.63
N GLY A 418 -9.04 26.69 10.54
CA GLY A 418 -8.29 27.48 11.51
C GLY A 418 -8.71 28.94 11.51
N THR A 419 -8.82 29.54 12.70
CA THR A 419 -9.38 30.89 12.85
C THR A 419 -8.47 32.02 12.41
N ALA A 420 -7.16 31.79 12.20
CA ALA A 420 -6.23 32.84 11.77
C ALA A 420 -6.67 33.51 10.45
N ASP A 421 -7.03 32.69 9.46
CA ASP A 421 -7.59 33.12 8.16
C ASP A 421 -9.09 32.83 8.04
N SER A 422 -9.71 32.31 9.12
CA SER A 422 -11.09 31.76 9.16
C SER A 422 -11.45 30.81 7.99
N THR A 423 -10.44 30.16 7.40
CA THR A 423 -10.57 29.42 6.15
C THR A 423 -10.86 27.94 6.40
N PHE A 424 -11.84 27.40 5.68
CA PHE A 424 -12.14 25.97 5.64
C PHE A 424 -11.55 25.36 4.36
N MET A 425 -10.82 24.25 4.51
CA MET A 425 -10.10 23.56 3.43
C MET A 425 -10.50 22.08 3.39
N ILE A 426 -10.65 21.54 2.18
CA ILE A 426 -10.74 20.09 1.93
C ILE A 426 -9.70 19.71 0.89
N ARG A 427 -9.06 18.55 1.07
CA ARG A 427 -8.32 17.85 0.01
C ARG A 427 -8.60 16.36 0.13
N GLY A 428 -8.80 15.67 -0.98
CA GLY A 428 -8.94 14.22 -0.97
C GLY A 428 -8.66 13.54 -2.31
N LYS A 429 -8.38 12.24 -2.22
CA LYS A 429 -8.08 11.36 -3.35
C LYS A 429 -8.61 9.97 -3.06
N GLN A 430 -9.44 9.46 -3.96
CA GLN A 430 -10.00 8.11 -3.93
C GLN A 430 -9.48 7.35 -5.15
N LYS A 431 -8.61 6.35 -4.96
CA LYS A 431 -8.32 5.38 -6.04
C LYS A 431 -9.59 4.59 -6.32
N LEU A 432 -9.91 4.44 -7.60
CA LEU A 432 -11.06 3.70 -8.12
C LEU A 432 -10.60 2.43 -8.84
N ASP A 433 -9.52 2.56 -9.61
CA ASP A 433 -8.79 1.48 -10.28
C ASP A 433 -7.27 1.75 -10.18
N ASP A 434 -6.42 0.93 -10.82
CA ASP A 434 -4.95 1.02 -10.79
C ASP A 434 -4.44 2.41 -11.23
N HIS A 435 -4.96 2.87 -12.36
CA HIS A 435 -4.61 4.14 -13.01
C HIS A 435 -5.66 5.23 -12.85
N VAL A 436 -6.82 4.92 -12.26
CA VAL A 436 -7.98 5.82 -12.19
C VAL A 436 -8.24 6.24 -10.75
N TYR A 437 -8.28 7.55 -10.50
CA TYR A 437 -8.62 8.12 -9.21
C TYR A 437 -9.53 9.35 -9.34
N LEU A 438 -10.43 9.52 -8.38
CA LEU A 438 -11.13 10.78 -8.16
C LEU A 438 -10.26 11.66 -7.25
N GLN A 439 -9.97 12.90 -7.66
CA GLN A 439 -9.39 13.94 -6.80
C GLN A 439 -10.44 15.02 -6.49
N TYR A 440 -10.40 15.59 -5.29
CA TYR A 440 -11.27 16.70 -4.90
C TYR A 440 -10.57 17.66 -3.93
N VAL A 441 -10.94 18.94 -4.00
CA VAL A 441 -10.31 20.03 -3.27
C VAL A 441 -11.30 21.18 -3.00
N MET A 442 -11.08 21.90 -1.90
CA MET A 442 -11.75 23.15 -1.57
C MET A 442 -10.73 24.06 -0.88
N ASN A 443 -10.51 25.27 -1.40
CA ASN A 443 -9.57 26.30 -0.91
C ASN A 443 -8.09 25.88 -0.73
N ASP A 444 -7.73 24.64 -1.11
CA ASP A 444 -6.40 24.06 -1.04
C ASP A 444 -5.83 23.77 -2.44
N TYR A 445 -4.56 23.37 -2.47
CA TYR A 445 -3.79 23.08 -3.67
C TYR A 445 -3.96 21.61 -4.11
N SER A 446 -4.54 21.41 -5.29
CA SER A 446 -4.65 20.11 -5.99
C SER A 446 -3.51 19.90 -7.00
N ARG A 447 -3.19 18.66 -7.36
CA ARG A 447 -2.07 18.36 -8.29
C ARG A 447 -2.53 18.44 -9.73
N GLU A 448 -1.84 19.28 -10.51
CA GLU A 448 -2.03 19.45 -11.96
C GLU A 448 -0.80 18.94 -12.73
N TRP A 449 -0.23 17.84 -12.22
CA TRP A 449 0.90 17.12 -12.81
C TRP A 449 2.09 18.05 -13.11
N PHE A 450 2.54 18.15 -14.36
CA PHE A 450 3.65 19.06 -14.70
C PHE A 450 3.29 20.55 -14.65
N LEU A 451 2.04 20.95 -14.38
CA LEU A 451 1.69 22.37 -14.15
C LEU A 451 1.77 22.80 -12.67
N GLY A 452 2.37 21.95 -11.83
CA GLY A 452 2.53 22.13 -10.38
C GLY A 452 1.29 21.73 -9.59
N ARG A 453 1.16 22.18 -8.33
CA ARG A 453 -0.17 22.25 -7.69
C ARG A 453 -0.85 23.60 -7.90
N ARG A 454 -2.17 23.57 -8.07
CA ARG A 454 -3.04 24.73 -8.29
C ARG A 454 -4.16 24.81 -7.26
N ARG A 455 -4.49 26.03 -6.83
CA ARG A 455 -5.52 26.31 -5.81
C ARG A 455 -6.86 26.61 -6.48
N ALA A 456 -7.87 25.78 -6.24
CA ALA A 456 -9.24 26.05 -6.66
C ALA A 456 -10.09 26.46 -5.45
N LYS A 457 -11.14 27.26 -5.68
CA LYS A 457 -12.16 27.55 -4.65
C LYS A 457 -12.91 26.26 -4.32
N TYR A 458 -13.33 25.56 -5.37
CA TYR A 458 -13.77 24.16 -5.34
C TYR A 458 -13.23 23.42 -6.57
N GLY A 459 -12.95 22.12 -6.45
CA GLY A 459 -12.60 21.28 -7.59
C GLY A 459 -12.87 19.80 -7.33
N ALA A 460 -13.36 19.09 -8.34
CA ALA A 460 -13.55 17.64 -8.32
C ALA A 460 -13.35 17.06 -9.72
N ALA A 461 -12.41 16.13 -9.88
CA ALA A 461 -12.04 15.57 -11.18
C ALA A 461 -11.75 14.07 -11.11
N LEU A 462 -12.24 13.34 -12.11
CA LEU A 462 -11.82 11.98 -12.41
C LEU A 462 -10.52 12.06 -13.23
N VAL A 463 -9.46 11.42 -12.75
CA VAL A 463 -8.13 11.43 -13.36
C VAL A 463 -7.73 10.00 -13.72
N TYR A 464 -7.29 9.81 -14.96
CA TYR A 464 -6.50 8.67 -15.40
C TYR A 464 -5.03 9.11 -15.54
N GLU A 465 -4.11 8.38 -14.92
CA GLU A 465 -2.66 8.65 -15.01
C GLU A 465 -1.87 7.35 -15.18
N ASN A 466 -1.00 7.31 -16.20
CA ASN A 466 -0.18 6.16 -16.52
C ASN A 466 1.17 6.58 -17.12
N GLY A 467 2.18 5.72 -17.00
CA GLY A 467 3.50 5.95 -17.57
C GLY A 467 4.37 4.70 -17.58
N TYR A 468 5.26 4.62 -18.57
CA TYR A 468 6.15 3.49 -18.80
C TYR A 468 7.57 3.95 -19.19
N SER A 469 8.56 3.24 -18.66
CA SER A 469 9.97 3.41 -19.00
C SER A 469 10.45 2.22 -19.84
N LYS A 470 11.24 2.48 -20.87
CA LYS A 470 11.84 1.44 -21.73
C LYS A 470 13.29 1.78 -22.05
N LYS A 471 14.20 0.87 -21.73
CA LYS A 471 15.61 0.95 -22.14
C LYS A 471 15.75 0.59 -23.62
N ASP A 472 16.74 1.18 -24.27
CA ASP A 472 17.07 0.96 -25.69
C ASP A 472 15.94 1.31 -26.67
N PHE A 473 15.02 2.21 -26.31
CA PHE A 473 13.88 2.57 -27.17
C PHE A 473 14.23 3.64 -28.23
N LEU A 474 14.67 4.84 -27.84
CA LEU A 474 15.19 5.84 -28.78
C LEU A 474 16.72 5.77 -28.94
N LEU A 475 17.45 5.40 -27.88
CA LEU A 475 18.91 5.39 -27.84
C LEU A 475 19.43 4.19 -27.06
N LYS A 476 20.45 3.52 -27.62
CA LYS A 476 21.07 2.33 -27.04
C LYS A 476 21.83 2.69 -25.74
N GLY A 477 21.62 1.88 -24.70
CA GLY A 477 22.18 2.09 -23.37
C GLY A 477 21.51 3.21 -22.56
N GLN A 478 20.39 3.77 -23.03
CA GLN A 478 19.65 4.85 -22.35
C GLN A 478 18.19 4.46 -22.10
N THR A 479 17.59 5.06 -21.07
CA THR A 479 16.15 4.94 -20.80
C THR A 479 15.38 6.05 -21.52
N SER A 480 14.33 5.67 -22.23
CA SER A 480 13.24 6.56 -22.64
C SER A 480 12.09 6.37 -21.65
N SER A 481 11.44 7.44 -21.19
CA SER A 481 10.23 7.34 -20.37
C SER A 481 9.10 8.19 -20.94
N PHE A 482 7.90 7.63 -20.91
CA PHE A 482 6.68 8.23 -21.46
C PHE A 482 5.60 8.18 -20.40
N ALA A 483 4.83 9.25 -20.26
CA ALA A 483 3.68 9.28 -19.38
C ALA A 483 2.59 10.19 -19.94
N HIS A 484 1.36 9.92 -19.51
CA HIS A 484 0.21 10.74 -19.84
C HIS A 484 -0.78 10.80 -18.69
N ARG A 485 -1.53 11.91 -18.66
CA ARG A 485 -2.65 12.15 -17.78
C ARG A 485 -3.85 12.58 -18.63
N PHE A 486 -5.01 12.05 -18.31
CA PHE A 486 -6.28 12.59 -18.75
C PHE A 486 -7.11 12.90 -17.51
N ASP A 487 -7.69 14.09 -17.44
CA ASP A 487 -8.66 14.42 -16.40
C ASP A 487 -9.91 15.09 -16.96
N PHE A 488 -11.04 14.76 -16.33
CA PHE A 488 -12.34 15.38 -16.56
C PHE A 488 -12.95 15.75 -15.21
N GLY A 489 -13.33 17.00 -15.03
CA GLY A 489 -13.83 17.48 -13.76
C GLY A 489 -14.55 18.82 -13.83
N PHE A 490 -14.95 19.28 -12.65
CA PHE A 490 -15.53 20.60 -12.40
C PHE A 490 -14.59 21.39 -11.49
N TYR A 491 -14.37 22.66 -11.81
CA TYR A 491 -13.50 23.56 -11.08
C TYR A 491 -14.13 24.95 -10.99
N GLN A 492 -13.98 25.60 -9.83
CA GLN A 492 -14.30 27.02 -9.63
C GLN A 492 -13.03 27.79 -9.29
N ASP A 493 -12.84 28.91 -9.98
CA ASP A 493 -11.71 29.82 -9.76
C ASP A 493 -11.75 30.46 -8.37
N ILE A 494 -10.61 30.91 -7.88
CA ILE A 494 -10.48 31.55 -6.57
C ILE A 494 -10.14 33.03 -6.71
N ASP A 495 -10.70 33.81 -5.79
CA ASP A 495 -10.84 35.27 -5.82
C ASP A 495 -9.46 35.97 -5.90
N GLU A 496 -8.47 35.43 -5.18
CA GLU A 496 -7.05 35.79 -5.30
C GLU A 496 -6.09 34.61 -4.95
N ASP A 497 -4.87 34.67 -5.48
CA ASP A 497 -3.71 33.91 -5.02
C ASP A 497 -2.58 34.89 -4.70
N SER A 498 -2.07 34.90 -3.47
CA SER A 498 -1.26 36.02 -2.94
C SER A 498 0.10 36.25 -3.63
N SER A 499 0.56 35.31 -4.46
CA SER A 499 1.76 35.41 -5.30
C SER A 499 1.48 35.82 -6.75
N TYR A 500 0.20 35.92 -7.12
CA TYR A 500 -0.31 36.23 -8.46
C TYR A 500 -1.49 37.21 -8.36
N LYS A 501 -1.36 38.25 -7.52
CA LYS A 501 -2.41 39.26 -7.26
C LYS A 501 -2.87 40.05 -8.49
N GLU A 502 -2.11 39.98 -9.58
CA GLU A 502 -2.43 40.59 -10.87
C GLU A 502 -3.38 39.69 -11.71
N LEU A 503 -3.46 38.39 -11.38
CA LEU A 503 -4.58 37.54 -11.79
C LEU A 503 -5.77 37.83 -10.87
N GLY A 504 -6.72 38.63 -11.35
CA GLY A 504 -8.03 38.75 -10.70
C GLY A 504 -8.82 37.44 -10.84
N GLY A 505 -9.35 36.93 -9.73
CA GLY A 505 -10.24 35.77 -9.75
C GLY A 505 -11.51 36.05 -10.55
N SER A 506 -11.86 35.13 -11.44
CA SER A 506 -13.10 35.20 -12.23
C SER A 506 -14.35 34.82 -11.43
N GLU A 507 -14.17 34.16 -10.28
CA GLU A 507 -15.17 33.36 -9.54
C GLU A 507 -15.92 32.30 -10.39
N LEU A 508 -15.54 32.13 -11.66
CA LEU A 508 -16.27 31.33 -12.62
C LEU A 508 -16.11 29.83 -12.31
N ALA A 509 -17.22 29.10 -12.44
CA ALA A 509 -17.27 27.67 -12.25
C ALA A 509 -17.58 26.96 -13.57
N THR A 510 -16.74 26.01 -13.97
CA THR A 510 -16.83 25.35 -15.28
C THR A 510 -16.35 23.90 -15.21
N THR A 511 -16.79 23.09 -16.16
CA THR A 511 -16.17 21.79 -16.42
C THR A 511 -14.85 21.99 -17.18
N ARG A 512 -13.88 21.11 -16.96
CA ARG A 512 -12.64 21.06 -17.72
C ARG A 512 -12.35 19.62 -18.14
N THR A 513 -12.02 19.44 -19.41
CA THR A 513 -11.36 18.24 -19.94
C THR A 513 -9.91 18.60 -20.24
N ARG A 514 -8.94 17.84 -19.71
CA ARG A 514 -7.51 18.09 -19.94
C ARG A 514 -6.80 16.78 -20.31
N TYR A 515 -6.04 16.81 -21.39
CA TYR A 515 -5.06 15.78 -21.73
C TYR A 515 -3.65 16.37 -21.57
N MET A 516 -2.74 15.57 -21.01
CA MET A 516 -1.35 15.93 -20.82
C MET A 516 -0.46 14.75 -21.19
N ALA A 517 0.70 15.02 -21.81
CA ALA A 517 1.72 14.04 -22.13
C ALA A 517 3.12 14.54 -21.74
N GLN A 518 4.02 13.61 -21.42
CA GLN A 518 5.42 13.85 -21.12
C GLN A 518 6.29 12.75 -21.74
N VAL A 519 7.41 13.16 -22.32
CA VAL A 519 8.53 12.31 -22.71
C VAL A 519 9.81 12.82 -22.04
N ASN A 520 10.60 11.90 -21.49
CA ASN A 520 11.97 12.19 -21.05
C ASN A 520 12.93 11.24 -21.78
N GLN A 521 13.99 11.79 -22.35
CA GLN A 521 15.07 11.02 -22.97
C GLN A 521 16.40 11.37 -22.32
N ASN A 522 17.06 10.38 -21.73
CA ASN A 522 18.46 10.52 -21.33
C ASN A 522 19.35 10.36 -22.57
N PHE A 523 20.29 11.28 -22.80
CA PHE A 523 21.28 11.17 -23.86
C PHE A 523 22.57 10.52 -23.36
N TYR A 524 22.94 10.83 -22.11
CA TYR A 524 24.15 10.35 -21.49
C TYR A 524 24.00 10.35 -19.97
N THR A 525 24.36 9.22 -19.34
CA THR A 525 24.44 9.06 -17.88
C THR A 525 25.78 8.42 -17.53
N ARG A 526 26.50 9.02 -16.60
CA ARG A 526 27.72 8.47 -15.99
C ARG A 526 27.64 8.62 -14.48
N LYS A 527 27.33 7.52 -13.80
CA LYS A 527 27.30 7.41 -12.33
C LYS A 527 28.54 6.64 -11.83
N ASN A 528 29.09 7.06 -10.69
CA ASN A 528 30.07 6.30 -9.93
C ASN A 528 29.86 6.55 -8.43
N GLU A 529 29.40 5.52 -7.72
CA GLU A 529 28.96 5.64 -6.33
C GLU A 529 30.14 5.77 -5.36
N ASP A 530 31.25 5.06 -5.60
CA ASP A 530 32.46 5.11 -4.75
C ASP A 530 33.06 6.52 -4.67
N LYS A 531 33.04 7.27 -5.79
CA LYS A 531 33.53 8.66 -5.86
C LYS A 531 32.42 9.69 -5.60
N GLN A 532 31.17 9.25 -5.43
CA GLN A 532 29.97 10.10 -5.37
C GLN A 532 29.94 11.11 -6.53
N THR A 533 30.15 10.64 -7.76
CA THR A 533 30.09 11.48 -8.97
C THR A 533 29.04 10.99 -9.93
N GLU A 534 28.06 11.83 -10.24
CA GLU A 534 27.10 11.58 -11.31
C GLU A 534 27.07 12.77 -12.28
N PHE A 535 26.91 12.46 -13.56
CA PHE A 535 26.49 13.42 -14.57
C PHE A 535 25.47 12.73 -15.48
N THR A 536 24.26 13.26 -15.54
CA THR A 536 23.17 12.81 -16.39
C THR A 536 22.64 14.00 -17.20
N PHE A 537 22.61 13.87 -18.52
CA PHE A 537 22.10 14.86 -19.47
C PHE A 537 20.98 14.24 -20.31
N GLY A 538 19.87 14.98 -20.44
CA GLY A 538 18.70 14.56 -21.20
C GLY A 538 17.87 15.74 -21.69
N VAL A 539 16.74 15.44 -22.34
CA VAL A 539 15.69 16.41 -22.69
C VAL A 539 14.34 15.92 -22.17
N VAL A 540 13.55 16.87 -21.68
CA VAL A 540 12.15 16.70 -21.28
C VAL A 540 11.27 17.45 -22.28
N GLY A 541 10.30 16.75 -22.87
CA GLY A 541 9.24 17.33 -23.70
C GLY A 541 7.89 17.08 -23.06
N GLN A 542 7.04 18.10 -23.01
CA GLN A 542 5.73 18.04 -22.36
C GLN A 542 4.68 18.82 -23.16
N LEU A 543 3.44 18.33 -23.11
CA LEU A 543 2.28 18.89 -23.78
C LEU A 543 1.07 18.83 -22.86
N SER A 544 0.29 19.91 -22.80
CA SER A 544 -1.02 19.97 -22.15
C SER A 544 -2.00 20.63 -23.12
N ALA A 545 -3.20 20.05 -23.24
CA ALA A 545 -4.32 20.62 -23.96
C ALA A 545 -5.57 20.49 -23.09
N ALA A 546 -6.27 21.60 -22.87
CA ALA A 546 -7.49 21.66 -22.08
C ALA A 546 -8.61 22.38 -22.84
N LEU A 547 -9.83 21.90 -22.63
CA LEU A 547 -11.10 22.45 -23.12
C LEU A 547 -12.02 22.68 -21.92
N TYR A 548 -12.54 23.90 -21.80
CA TYR A 548 -13.44 24.30 -20.72
C TYR A 548 -14.91 24.24 -21.19
N GLY A 549 -15.85 24.10 -20.25
CA GLY A 549 -17.29 24.02 -20.53
C GLY A 549 -17.90 25.30 -21.11
N THR A 550 -17.16 26.41 -21.08
CA THR A 550 -17.44 27.69 -21.74
C THR A 550 -17.15 27.65 -23.25
N GLY A 551 -16.39 26.66 -23.73
CA GLY A 551 -15.86 26.59 -25.09
C GLY A 551 -14.41 27.07 -25.23
N ASP A 552 -13.85 27.70 -24.19
CA ASP A 552 -12.47 28.18 -24.18
C ASP A 552 -11.45 27.03 -24.18
N THR A 553 -10.23 27.33 -24.62
CA THR A 553 -9.12 26.36 -24.71
C THR A 553 -7.82 26.88 -24.12
N GLN A 554 -6.99 25.96 -23.62
CA GLN A 554 -5.61 26.22 -23.24
C GLN A 554 -4.71 25.13 -23.86
N ILE A 555 -3.65 25.52 -24.56
CA ILE A 555 -2.63 24.64 -25.13
C ILE A 555 -1.27 25.10 -24.63
N ILE A 556 -0.48 24.20 -24.06
CA ILE A 556 0.86 24.47 -23.53
C ILE A 556 1.80 23.35 -24.02
N GLY A 557 2.74 23.68 -24.90
CA GLY A 557 3.87 22.82 -25.25
C GLY A 557 5.16 23.38 -24.66
N ARG A 558 6.01 22.54 -24.07
CA ARG A 558 7.33 22.94 -23.55
C ARG A 558 8.38 21.86 -23.80
N LEU A 559 9.58 22.27 -24.18
CA LEU A 559 10.71 21.40 -24.50
C LEU A 559 11.98 21.99 -23.87
N GLY A 560 12.80 21.16 -23.25
CA GLY A 560 13.97 21.66 -22.54
C GLY A 560 15.06 20.63 -22.25
N PRO A 561 16.36 20.98 -22.38
CA PRO A 561 17.44 20.21 -21.79
C PRO A 561 17.35 20.22 -20.26
N VAL A 562 17.71 19.08 -19.67
CA VAL A 562 17.91 18.90 -18.23
C VAL A 562 19.28 18.30 -17.97
N VAL A 563 19.94 18.79 -16.93
CA VAL A 563 21.25 18.34 -16.45
C VAL A 563 21.14 18.05 -14.96
N HIS A 564 21.47 16.82 -14.58
CA HIS A 564 21.70 16.43 -13.19
C HIS A 564 23.20 16.21 -12.99
N THR A 565 23.78 16.83 -11.96
CA THR A 565 25.17 16.58 -11.56
C THR A 565 25.29 16.31 -10.07
N GLN A 566 26.24 15.46 -9.70
CA GLN A 566 26.74 15.36 -8.34
C GLN A 566 28.27 15.29 -8.35
N TYR A 567 28.90 16.05 -7.45
CA TYR A 567 30.30 15.89 -7.07
C TYR A 567 30.42 15.86 -5.54
N LYS A 568 30.54 14.64 -5.00
CA LYS A 568 30.67 14.33 -3.57
C LYS A 568 29.51 14.87 -2.75
N ARG A 569 29.73 16.00 -2.07
CA ARG A 569 28.80 16.66 -1.14
C ARG A 569 27.96 17.75 -1.80
N TRP A 570 28.22 18.04 -3.08
CA TRP A 570 27.45 18.98 -3.88
C TRP A 570 26.65 18.20 -4.93
N MET A 571 25.36 18.48 -5.04
CA MET A 571 24.47 17.98 -6.09
C MET A 571 23.69 19.17 -6.65
N GLN A 572 23.41 19.13 -7.95
CA GLN A 572 22.76 20.20 -8.69
C GLN A 572 21.82 19.61 -9.75
N ASP A 573 20.59 20.11 -9.82
CA ASP A 573 19.75 19.95 -11.02
C ASP A 573 19.64 21.30 -11.73
N ILE A 574 19.84 21.34 -13.04
CA ILE A 574 19.55 22.48 -13.90
C ILE A 574 18.59 22.01 -14.99
N GLY A 575 17.68 22.88 -15.42
CA GLY A 575 17.10 22.75 -16.75
C GLY A 575 16.55 24.05 -17.28
N TYR A 576 16.32 24.07 -18.59
CA TYR A 576 15.86 25.23 -19.33
C TYR A 576 14.74 24.82 -20.26
N PHE A 577 13.56 25.42 -20.12
CA PHE A 577 12.38 25.13 -20.94
C PHE A 577 12.07 26.31 -21.86
N GLN A 578 12.07 26.03 -23.16
CA GLN A 578 11.37 26.86 -24.14
C GLN A 578 9.94 26.36 -24.25
N SER A 579 9.00 27.28 -24.16
CA SER A 579 7.56 27.03 -24.14
C SER A 579 6.85 27.80 -25.25
N VAL A 580 5.79 27.20 -25.78
CA VAL A 580 4.81 27.81 -26.67
C VAL A 580 3.45 27.52 -26.07
N TYR A 581 2.66 28.56 -25.80
CA TYR A 581 1.33 28.41 -25.22
C TYR A 581 0.35 29.42 -25.78
N GLU A 582 -0.92 29.01 -25.79
CA GLU A 582 -2.10 29.84 -25.92
C GLU A 582 -2.99 29.50 -24.72
N ASP A 583 -3.38 30.49 -23.94
CA ASP A 583 -4.01 30.28 -22.64
C ASP A 583 -5.19 31.23 -22.44
N ASN A 584 -6.35 30.77 -22.92
CA ASN A 584 -7.62 31.47 -22.76
C ASN A 584 -8.40 30.90 -21.55
N SER A 585 -7.72 30.49 -20.46
CA SER A 585 -8.39 29.89 -19.31
C SER A 585 -9.43 30.85 -18.69
N PRO A 586 -10.72 30.44 -18.60
CA PRO A 586 -11.77 31.24 -17.97
C PRO A 586 -11.69 31.20 -16.43
N ILE A 587 -10.74 30.42 -15.89
CA ILE A 587 -10.47 30.25 -14.45
C ILE A 587 -8.97 30.57 -14.19
N PRO A 588 -8.55 31.84 -14.38
CA PRO A 588 -7.14 32.21 -14.47
C PRO A 588 -6.32 31.96 -13.21
N VAL A 589 -6.85 32.27 -12.02
CA VAL A 589 -6.06 32.17 -10.77
C VAL A 589 -5.68 30.73 -10.47
N PHE A 590 -6.63 29.81 -10.69
CA PHE A 590 -6.39 28.37 -10.67
C PHE A 590 -5.41 27.93 -11.77
N ASP A 591 -5.74 28.15 -13.04
CA ASP A 591 -5.20 27.33 -14.15
C ASP A 591 -4.23 28.03 -15.12
N ALA A 592 -4.05 29.35 -15.04
CA ALA A 592 -3.20 30.09 -15.99
C ALA A 592 -1.72 29.65 -15.96
N TYR A 593 -1.02 29.76 -17.08
CA TYR A 593 0.37 29.31 -17.23
C TYR A 593 1.37 30.27 -16.58
N ARG A 594 1.99 29.85 -15.46
CA ARG A 594 2.77 30.73 -14.59
C ARG A 594 4.22 31.00 -15.07
N TYR A 595 4.79 30.13 -15.92
CA TYR A 595 6.25 30.06 -16.12
C TYR A 595 6.79 30.77 -17.36
N GLY A 596 5.93 31.11 -18.33
CA GLY A 596 6.28 31.88 -19.52
C GLY A 596 7.03 31.13 -20.63
N LYS A 597 7.33 31.85 -21.72
CA LYS A 597 7.95 31.30 -22.95
C LYS A 597 9.37 30.78 -22.74
N SER A 598 10.15 31.36 -21.83
CA SER A 598 11.53 30.98 -21.56
C SER A 598 11.74 30.89 -20.05
N ASN A 599 11.89 29.67 -19.53
CA ASN A 599 12.08 29.44 -18.10
C ASN A 599 13.37 28.66 -17.81
N PHE A 600 14.15 29.15 -16.86
CA PHE A 600 15.34 28.48 -16.32
C PHE A 600 15.08 28.09 -14.86
N TYR A 601 15.41 26.86 -14.48
CA TYR A 601 15.39 26.43 -13.08
C TYR A 601 16.73 25.85 -12.64
N VAL A 602 17.01 26.00 -11.36
CA VAL A 602 18.18 25.43 -10.70
C VAL A 602 17.81 24.96 -9.29
N ARG A 603 18.29 23.77 -8.92
CA ARG A 603 18.31 23.26 -7.55
C ARG A 603 19.74 23.01 -7.12
N GLU A 604 20.08 23.49 -5.94
CA GLU A 604 21.39 23.34 -5.32
C GLU A 604 21.27 22.56 -4.02
N TYR A 605 22.20 21.63 -3.78
CA TYR A 605 22.26 20.82 -2.57
C TYR A 605 23.70 20.74 -2.07
N ILE A 606 23.96 21.24 -0.86
CA ILE A 606 25.31 21.26 -0.26
C ILE A 606 25.26 20.57 1.10
N ARG A 607 25.78 19.33 1.15
CA ARG A 607 25.97 18.61 2.41
C ARG A 607 27.18 19.16 3.15
N LEU A 608 26.95 19.93 4.22
CA LEU A 608 28.02 20.43 5.08
C LEU A 608 28.68 19.27 5.86
N ASN A 609 27.87 18.33 6.36
CA ASN A 609 28.30 17.12 7.07
C ASN A 609 27.13 16.10 7.14
N LYS A 610 27.37 14.88 7.62
CA LYS A 610 26.35 13.80 7.71
C LYS A 610 25.09 14.08 8.55
N TYR A 611 25.03 15.24 9.21
CA TYR A 611 23.86 15.70 9.97
C TYR A 611 23.23 16.99 9.45
N VAL A 612 23.82 17.68 8.46
CA VAL A 612 23.34 18.98 7.95
C VAL A 612 23.57 19.13 6.45
N THR A 613 22.49 19.34 5.71
CA THR A 613 22.45 19.66 4.28
C THR A 613 21.70 20.97 4.07
N LEU A 614 22.31 21.93 3.36
CA LEU A 614 21.62 23.11 2.86
C LEU A 614 21.07 22.80 1.46
N SER A 615 19.92 23.36 1.11
CA SER A 615 19.40 23.27 -0.24
C SER A 615 18.68 24.54 -0.65
N TRP A 616 18.70 24.83 -1.94
CA TRP A 616 18.02 25.97 -2.55
C TRP A 616 17.37 25.55 -3.87
N PHE A 617 16.24 26.18 -4.21
CA PHE A 617 15.54 26.04 -5.47
C PHE A 617 15.14 27.43 -5.98
N GLY A 618 15.42 27.70 -7.25
CA GLY A 618 14.96 28.90 -7.95
C GLY A 618 14.39 28.56 -9.34
N SER A 619 13.27 29.19 -9.70
CA SER A 619 12.73 29.22 -11.06
C SER A 619 12.61 30.65 -11.57
N PHE A 620 13.13 30.88 -12.78
CA PHE A 620 13.33 32.18 -13.40
C PHE A 620 12.68 32.21 -14.78
N ASN A 621 11.60 32.98 -14.94
CA ASN A 621 11.11 33.40 -16.25
C ASN A 621 12.07 34.46 -16.82
N LEU A 622 12.68 34.15 -17.97
CA LEU A 622 13.63 35.01 -18.69
C LEU A 622 12.97 35.80 -19.85
N SER A 623 11.73 35.46 -20.23
CA SER A 623 10.93 36.19 -21.22
C SER A 623 10.05 37.31 -20.63
N ASN A 624 9.97 37.40 -19.29
CA ASN A 624 9.20 38.39 -18.53
C ASN A 624 7.70 38.46 -18.89
N ASP A 625 7.17 37.35 -19.38
CA ASP A 625 5.77 37.15 -19.82
C ASP A 625 4.94 36.33 -18.82
N SER A 626 5.37 36.28 -17.56
CA SER A 626 4.64 35.65 -16.45
C SER A 626 3.39 36.46 -16.07
N PRO A 627 2.31 35.82 -15.60
CA PRO A 627 1.07 36.51 -15.20
C PRO A 627 1.16 37.33 -13.89
N ASN A 628 2.35 37.52 -13.35
CA ASN A 628 2.65 38.40 -12.21
C ASN A 628 3.84 39.34 -12.51
N HIS A 629 4.23 39.44 -13.78
CA HIS A 629 5.32 40.26 -14.33
C HIS A 629 6.70 40.15 -13.64
N ARG A 630 6.92 39.11 -12.80
CA ARG A 630 8.21 38.84 -12.13
C ARG A 630 9.07 37.87 -12.94
N GLN A 631 10.38 38.13 -12.97
CA GLN A 631 11.36 37.17 -13.46
C GLN A 631 11.46 35.96 -12.51
N LEU A 632 11.62 36.21 -11.21
CA LEU A 632 11.62 35.16 -10.20
C LEU A 632 10.19 34.65 -9.98
N GLN A 633 9.93 33.40 -10.31
CA GLN A 633 8.62 32.75 -10.11
C GLN A 633 8.58 31.97 -8.81
N GLU A 634 9.71 31.36 -8.43
CA GLU A 634 9.80 30.43 -7.30
C GLU A 634 11.18 30.58 -6.68
N ASN A 635 11.25 30.72 -5.35
CA ASN A 635 12.52 30.82 -4.63
C ASN A 635 12.37 30.23 -3.23
N THR A 636 12.98 29.08 -2.98
CA THR A 636 12.88 28.41 -1.67
C THR A 636 14.24 28.00 -1.14
N PHE A 637 14.52 28.37 0.11
CA PHE A 637 15.66 27.89 0.88
C PHE A 637 15.22 26.79 1.85
N TYR A 638 16.07 25.78 2.06
CA TYR A 638 15.85 24.69 3.00
C TYR A 638 17.10 24.39 3.82
N ILE A 639 16.91 24.15 5.11
CA ILE A 639 17.93 23.64 6.03
C ILE A 639 17.47 22.26 6.51
N SER A 640 18.26 21.24 6.20
CA SER A 640 17.91 19.83 6.41
C SER A 640 18.85 19.18 7.42
N PHE A 641 18.30 18.57 8.47
CA PHE A 641 19.06 18.02 9.59
C PHE A 641 18.67 16.57 9.91
N GLY A 642 19.64 15.80 10.43
CA GLY A 642 19.49 14.36 10.74
C GLY A 642 20.43 13.46 9.93
N PRO A 643 20.52 12.16 10.23
CA PRO A 643 21.32 11.16 9.49
C PRO A 643 21.13 11.19 7.96
N GLU A 644 22.05 10.60 7.20
CA GLU A 644 21.97 10.59 5.72
C GLU A 644 20.68 9.96 5.19
N ASP A 645 20.22 8.89 5.85
CA ASP A 645 19.02 8.10 5.58
C ASP A 645 17.78 8.57 6.39
N VAL A 646 17.88 9.63 7.20
CA VAL A 646 16.76 10.20 7.97
C VAL A 646 16.93 11.72 8.11
N LYS A 647 16.35 12.49 7.17
CA LYS A 647 16.39 13.96 7.12
C LYS A 647 15.08 14.60 7.55
N PHE A 648 15.20 15.78 8.15
CA PHE A 648 14.11 16.69 8.51
C PHE A 648 14.46 18.05 7.95
N SER A 649 13.63 18.62 7.08
CA SER A 649 13.92 19.93 6.48
C SER A 649 12.92 20.97 6.91
N ILE A 650 13.43 22.13 7.30
CA ILE A 650 12.66 23.37 7.45
C ILE A 650 13.05 24.26 6.28
N GLY A 651 12.08 24.79 5.56
CA GLY A 651 12.31 25.73 4.47
C GLY A 651 11.37 26.93 4.49
N TYR A 652 11.68 27.91 3.65
CA TYR A 652 10.87 29.10 3.45
C TYR A 652 10.85 29.47 1.96
N ASP A 653 9.65 29.55 1.39
CA ASP A 653 9.44 30.04 0.02
C ASP A 653 9.21 31.55 0.05
N VAL A 654 10.10 32.30 -0.61
CA VAL A 654 10.15 33.77 -0.59
C VAL A 654 9.14 34.39 -1.56
N GLU A 655 8.79 33.70 -2.65
CA GLU A 655 7.73 34.18 -3.56
C GLU A 655 6.33 33.80 -3.04
N ARG A 656 6.25 32.91 -2.06
CA ARG A 656 4.98 32.36 -1.52
C ARG A 656 4.74 32.59 -0.02
N ASP A 657 5.64 33.29 0.67
CA ASP A 657 5.64 33.53 2.13
C ASP A 657 5.20 32.30 2.95
N THR A 658 5.72 31.12 2.57
CA THR A 658 5.27 29.83 3.11
C THR A 658 6.44 29.09 3.74
N THR A 659 6.41 28.96 5.07
CA THR A 659 7.25 28.00 5.80
C THR A 659 6.87 26.58 5.41
N ARG A 660 7.86 25.74 5.10
CA ARG A 660 7.68 24.31 4.79
C ARG A 660 8.35 23.43 5.85
N PHE A 661 7.63 22.39 6.26
CA PHE A 661 8.16 21.29 7.05
C PHE A 661 8.20 20.03 6.19
N LEU A 662 9.31 19.30 6.29
CA LEU A 662 9.58 18.09 5.53
C LEU A 662 10.26 17.04 6.40
N VAL A 663 10.02 15.77 6.05
CA VAL A 663 10.73 14.60 6.58
C VAL A 663 10.99 13.65 5.42
N GLU A 664 12.20 13.10 5.32
CA GLU A 664 12.62 12.19 4.25
C GLU A 664 13.43 11.04 4.89
N VAL A 665 13.02 9.80 4.63
CA VAL A 665 13.62 8.57 5.17
C VAL A 665 13.95 7.65 4.01
N MET A 666 15.18 7.18 3.97
CA MET A 666 15.77 6.37 2.89
C MET A 666 16.67 5.29 3.49
N MET A 667 16.09 4.48 4.38
CA MET A 667 16.83 3.56 5.23
C MET A 667 16.65 2.14 4.68
N ASP A 668 17.74 1.43 4.38
CA ASP A 668 17.64 -0.03 4.23
C ASP A 668 17.47 -0.62 5.63
N ALA A 669 16.41 -1.38 5.87
CA ALA A 669 16.22 -1.99 7.16
C ALA A 669 17.23 -3.13 7.44
N LYS A 670 17.96 -3.64 6.46
CA LYS A 670 18.97 -4.71 6.66
C LYS A 670 19.93 -4.38 7.80
N GLY A 671 20.23 -5.37 8.64
CA GLY A 671 21.11 -5.21 9.81
C GLY A 671 20.46 -4.46 10.98
N THR A 672 19.25 -3.92 10.82
CA THR A 672 18.45 -3.38 11.93
C THR A 672 18.15 -4.48 12.94
N LYS A 673 18.59 -4.25 14.18
CA LYS A 673 18.20 -5.04 15.35
C LYS A 673 17.41 -4.20 16.35
N VAL A 674 16.29 -4.74 16.81
CA VAL A 674 15.43 -4.16 17.84
C VAL A 674 15.27 -5.17 18.98
N ASP A 675 15.84 -4.86 20.14
CA ASP A 675 15.65 -5.66 21.36
C ASP A 675 14.30 -5.32 22.03
N TYR A 676 13.63 -6.29 22.65
CA TYR A 676 12.36 -6.07 23.37
C TYR A 676 12.29 -6.85 24.70
N ASP A 677 11.68 -6.26 25.73
CA ASP A 677 11.36 -7.01 26.96
C ASP A 677 10.10 -7.88 26.77
N ARG A 678 9.10 -7.37 26.04
CA ARG A 678 7.87 -8.09 25.69
C ARG A 678 7.38 -7.73 24.28
N LEU A 679 6.96 -8.74 23.52
CA LEU A 679 6.21 -8.62 22.27
C LEU A 679 4.87 -9.35 22.44
N GLU A 680 3.76 -8.70 22.10
CA GLU A 680 2.42 -9.31 22.03
C GLU A 680 1.86 -9.15 20.62
N ILE A 681 1.39 -10.23 20.01
CA ILE A 681 0.67 -10.22 18.72
C ILE A 681 -0.72 -10.78 18.99
N LYS A 682 -1.76 -9.95 18.96
CA LYS A 682 -3.17 -10.38 19.11
C LYS A 682 -3.90 -10.29 17.78
N GLN A 683 -4.72 -11.29 17.48
CA GLN A 683 -5.64 -11.30 16.34
C GLN A 683 -7.08 -11.40 16.85
N ASP A 684 -7.94 -10.43 16.54
CA ASP A 684 -9.35 -10.51 16.94
C ASP A 684 -10.07 -11.66 16.19
N LYS A 685 -10.95 -12.39 16.90
CA LYS A 685 -11.42 -13.75 16.57
C LYS A 685 -11.83 -13.95 15.11
N LYS A 686 -11.14 -14.88 14.43
CA LYS A 686 -11.46 -15.50 13.12
C LYS A 686 -12.33 -14.62 12.22
N ALA A 687 -11.76 -13.51 11.73
CA ALA A 687 -12.27 -12.87 10.53
C ALA A 687 -12.43 -13.95 9.44
N LYS A 688 -13.65 -14.10 8.88
CA LYS A 688 -13.91 -15.08 7.83
C LYS A 688 -12.86 -14.93 6.72
N LYS A 689 -12.32 -16.04 6.21
CA LYS A 689 -11.55 -16.02 4.95
C LYS A 689 -12.44 -15.35 3.89
N LYS A 690 -12.16 -14.09 3.58
CA LYS A 690 -12.61 -13.49 2.33
C LYS A 690 -11.93 -14.31 1.23
N GLU A 691 -12.65 -14.63 0.17
CA GLU A 691 -12.01 -15.16 -1.02
C GLU A 691 -10.93 -14.17 -1.46
N GLU A 692 -9.70 -14.65 -1.64
CA GLU A 692 -8.63 -13.84 -2.21
C GLU A 692 -8.95 -13.62 -3.69
N ILE A 693 -9.60 -12.50 -3.97
CA ILE A 693 -9.79 -11.99 -5.33
C ILE A 693 -8.41 -11.59 -5.84
N LYS A 694 -7.67 -12.57 -6.35
CA LYS A 694 -6.43 -12.36 -7.10
C LYS A 694 -6.79 -12.00 -8.54
N GLU A 695 -5.98 -11.14 -9.13
CA GLU A 695 -6.02 -10.91 -10.57
C GLU A 695 -5.24 -12.06 -11.22
N GLU A 696 -5.88 -12.79 -12.12
CA GLU A 696 -5.17 -13.73 -12.99
C GLU A 696 -4.25 -12.90 -13.91
N GLU A 697 -3.02 -13.34 -14.12
CA GLU A 697 -2.18 -12.76 -15.18
C GLU A 697 -2.78 -13.17 -16.53
N ASP A 698 -3.58 -12.29 -17.14
CA ASP A 698 -4.07 -12.44 -18.51
C ASP A 698 -2.86 -12.40 -19.47
N THR A 699 -2.24 -13.56 -19.67
CA THR A 699 -1.03 -13.78 -20.49
C THR A 699 -1.31 -13.77 -22.00
N ASP A 700 -2.49 -13.31 -22.41
CA ASP A 700 -2.99 -13.24 -23.79
C ASP A 700 -2.03 -12.50 -24.74
N PHE A 701 -1.25 -11.54 -24.23
CA PHE A 701 -0.22 -10.82 -25.00
C PHE A 701 1.15 -11.52 -25.09
N GLN A 702 1.30 -12.72 -24.52
CA GLN A 702 2.48 -13.60 -24.73
C GLN A 702 2.13 -14.96 -25.36
N GLN A 703 0.85 -15.30 -25.58
CA GLN A 703 0.45 -16.55 -26.25
C GLN A 703 0.57 -16.50 -27.79
N ALA A 704 1.62 -15.86 -28.30
CA ALA A 704 2.08 -16.04 -29.67
C ALA A 704 3.26 -17.05 -29.68
N ASN A 705 2.94 -18.33 -29.93
CA ASN A 705 3.82 -19.53 -30.00
C ASN A 705 3.68 -20.56 -28.87
N LYS A 706 2.45 -20.95 -28.51
CA LYS A 706 2.16 -22.34 -28.12
C LYS A 706 0.98 -22.86 -28.95
N ALA A 707 1.20 -23.98 -29.65
CA ALA A 707 0.12 -24.68 -30.34
C ALA A 707 -0.88 -25.25 -29.31
N PRO A 708 -2.18 -25.34 -29.62
CA PRO A 708 -3.16 -25.91 -28.71
C PRO A 708 -2.82 -27.38 -28.43
N VAL A 709 -2.69 -27.73 -27.14
CA VAL A 709 -2.53 -29.12 -26.71
C VAL A 709 -3.90 -29.80 -26.82
N LEU A 710 -4.15 -30.41 -27.97
CA LEU A 710 -5.29 -31.30 -28.17
C LEU A 710 -5.01 -32.62 -27.43
N GLN A 711 -6.02 -33.11 -26.71
CA GLN A 711 -6.03 -34.30 -25.85
C GLN A 711 -5.30 -34.17 -24.50
N HIS A 712 -6.08 -34.19 -23.41
CA HIS A 712 -5.64 -34.75 -22.14
C HIS A 712 -5.97 -36.25 -22.14
N ALA A 713 -4.95 -37.11 -22.03
CA ALA A 713 -5.16 -38.54 -21.80
C ALA A 713 -5.34 -38.79 -20.29
N GLN A 714 -6.56 -39.17 -19.88
CA GLN A 714 -6.83 -39.62 -18.52
C GLN A 714 -6.58 -41.14 -18.46
N VAL A 715 -5.53 -41.56 -17.74
CA VAL A 715 -5.26 -42.99 -17.51
C VAL A 715 -6.18 -43.46 -16.39
N GLU A 716 -7.21 -44.23 -16.73
CA GLU A 716 -7.98 -44.96 -15.73
C GLU A 716 -7.14 -46.12 -15.16
N ASN A 717 -7.19 -46.31 -13.84
CA ASN A 717 -6.48 -47.41 -13.20
C ASN A 717 -7.15 -48.74 -13.58
N ILE A 718 -6.37 -49.63 -14.18
CA ILE A 718 -6.79 -51.00 -14.48
C ILE A 718 -7.13 -51.71 -13.15
N LYS A 719 -8.37 -52.20 -13.04
CA LYS A 719 -8.79 -53.02 -11.88
C LYS A 719 -7.99 -54.32 -11.85
N THR A 720 -7.44 -54.65 -10.68
CA THR A 720 -6.73 -55.90 -10.44
C THR A 720 -7.68 -57.10 -10.49
N THR A 721 -7.17 -58.25 -10.96
CA THR A 721 -7.96 -59.39 -11.43
C THR A 721 -8.53 -60.29 -10.31
N GLU A 722 -8.76 -59.76 -9.11
CA GLU A 722 -9.19 -60.53 -7.92
C GLU A 722 -10.69 -60.40 -7.60
N ASP A 723 -11.41 -59.46 -8.24
CA ASP A 723 -12.87 -59.27 -8.08
C ASP A 723 -13.73 -60.07 -9.09
N VAL A 724 -13.18 -61.09 -9.76
CA VAL A 724 -13.86 -61.80 -10.89
C VAL A 724 -13.72 -63.35 -10.85
N LEU A 725 -13.43 -63.94 -9.68
CA LEU A 725 -13.48 -65.40 -9.44
C LEU A 725 -14.07 -65.73 -8.06
#